data_AF-A0AAD9JNX1-F1
#
_entry.id   AF-A0AAD9JNX1-F1
#
_cell.length_a   1.000
_cell.length_b   1.000
_cell.length_c   1.000
_cell.angle_alpha   90.00
_cell.angle_beta   90.00
_cell.angle_gamma   90.00
#
_symmetry.space_group_name_H-M   'P 1'
#
loop_
_entity.id
_entity.type
_entity.pdbx_description
1 polymer ?
#
loop_
_entity_poly.entity_id
_entity_poly.type
_entity_poly.pdbx_seq_one_letter_code
_entity_poly.pdbx_strand_id
1 'polypeptide(L)'
;MSNYDIPLTERSHPFTENIDISAPQGVHSDEEIMKHKGPPVFSQEERYKMVRAIKWVDEVVENAPYVTTLETLNTYNCDFCVHGDDITTTSDGTDTYHLVKAAERYKECKRTVGISTTDLVGRMLLVTKSHHERDETKGPNKNDLKEVGLSQDGRSPYTGTKQFVPTTKRIAQFSEGHEPKPNDKIVYVAGAFDLFHVGHLDFLEKASQYGDYLIVGIHSDPVVNRYKGSNYPIMNLHERVLSVLTNKYVSEVIIGAPYTVTMQMINDFKIDAVCHGMTPILPDVDGSDPYEIPKEIGIFHRIDSSNDLTSDMIVQRIIRNKFLFEERNKKKGSKGDVVMQIYQCEEQLFKGWNGSKSPDDSLIVISGCGTSGRIGFITVRSFNKMLQCLDPPVPQIYQYLISGGDIAFFTSQERAEDNPHLGVTDLKQVVGDKKHVLLIGITCGLSAPYVAGQIDYALDHLDVFTPVIVGFNPANLARDVSVEDWDKTFYEVVNRLEEAQKEKKGFLLNPIIGPEPITGSTRMKGGSATKLLLDTIFMAGILKVKGQTLLNKDGHLYYVGDDIVGVFSLLDASECPPTFGSDLEDVRGFLYGGFSCLGNKEGDISTKIPISVDYFVNNRLAELTKDDMIIFLCLDGKPEPPKSLFTSKAHVCTLNFTTDQQVTEMTAMTGENVINIELPQSAIQDILDGTVTKHMWRHMVEQSCKWILNAISTGAHIYKGKVFRNYMVDLRVSNMKLYHRAIAIIMKFTPTLKADAEKSLLRSIYDMDKLTPTIYNAQVGDHIIKATTESRVVPVAIILAVTNKTVQEAHQLIHQLAIIRIAVSKCCHGNEAFF
;
A
#
# COMPACT_ATOMS: atom_id res chain seq x y z
N MET A 1 87.29 -5.99 14.80
CA MET A 1 86.38 -5.58 13.71
C MET A 1 85.07 -5.22 14.37
N SER A 2 84.99 -4.05 14.98
CA SER A 2 84.66 -2.73 14.39
C SER A 2 83.16 -2.45 14.46
N ASN A 3 82.82 -1.65 15.47
CA ASN A 3 81.68 -0.75 15.65
C ASN A 3 80.87 -0.43 14.39
N TYR A 4 79.54 -0.41 14.53
CA TYR A 4 78.72 0.77 14.20
C TYR A 4 77.44 0.75 15.03
N ASP A 5 77.34 1.73 15.94
CA ASP A 5 76.09 2.23 16.50
C ASP A 5 75.18 2.76 15.38
N ILE A 6 73.88 2.45 15.45
CA ILE A 6 72.82 3.24 14.80
C ILE A 6 71.70 3.44 15.84
N PRO A 7 71.20 4.68 16.05
CA PRO A 7 70.33 5.01 17.19
C PRO A 7 68.90 4.51 16.99
N LEU A 8 68.24 4.16 18.10
CA LEU A 8 66.78 4.03 18.20
C LEU A 8 66.15 5.42 18.01
N THR A 9 65.92 5.82 16.76
CA THR A 9 64.99 6.88 16.43
C THR A 9 63.62 6.28 16.10
N GLU A 10 62.61 6.91 16.68
CA GLU A 10 61.16 6.72 16.49
C GLU A 10 60.80 6.14 15.10
N ARG A 11 60.46 4.84 15.07
CA ARG A 11 59.61 4.31 14.01
C ARG A 11 58.16 4.58 14.40
N SER A 12 57.69 5.78 14.08
CA SER A 12 56.27 6.05 13.94
C SER A 12 55.69 5.05 12.93
N HIS A 13 54.74 4.24 13.37
CA HIS A 13 53.97 3.36 12.49
C HIS A 13 53.17 4.22 11.49
N PRO A 14 53.23 3.97 10.17
CA PRO A 14 52.60 4.81 9.16
C PRO A 14 51.11 4.49 8.93
N PHE A 15 50.37 4.11 9.98
CA PHE A 15 48.96 3.71 9.85
C PHE A 15 48.12 4.21 11.02
N THR A 16 47.99 5.53 11.14
CA THR A 16 46.80 6.28 11.60
C THR A 16 47.26 7.73 11.75
N GLU A 17 46.99 8.58 10.76
CA GLU A 17 46.72 9.97 11.13
C GLU A 17 45.45 9.90 12.00
N ASN A 18 45.62 9.97 13.32
CA ASN A 18 44.52 10.21 14.23
C ASN A 18 44.04 11.63 13.93
N ILE A 19 43.13 11.75 12.97
CA ILE A 19 42.29 12.93 12.86
C ILE A 19 41.46 12.90 14.13
N ASP A 20 41.70 13.86 15.01
CA ASP A 20 40.89 14.10 16.20
C ASP A 20 39.55 14.67 15.71
N ILE A 21 38.62 13.78 15.38
CA ILE A 21 37.30 14.17 14.88
C ILE A 21 36.41 14.39 16.11
N SER A 22 36.18 15.64 16.50
CA SER A 22 35.09 15.95 17.42
C SER A 22 33.76 15.86 16.66
N ALA A 23 32.91 14.90 16.99
CA ALA A 23 31.72 14.60 16.19
C ALA A 23 30.42 14.77 17.01
N PRO A 24 29.76 15.94 16.97
CA PRO A 24 28.39 16.04 17.45
C PRO A 24 27.48 15.18 16.56
N GLN A 25 26.78 14.22 17.16
CA GLN A 25 25.89 13.32 16.45
C GLN A 25 24.43 13.78 16.59
N GLY A 26 23.82 14.18 15.47
CA GLY A 26 22.40 14.53 15.42
C GLY A 26 21.50 13.31 15.49
N VAL A 27 20.48 13.35 16.36
CA VAL A 27 19.47 12.29 16.51
C VAL A 27 18.07 12.88 16.46
N HIS A 28 17.23 12.40 15.54
CA HIS A 28 15.87 12.92 15.33
C HIS A 28 14.92 12.58 16.49
N SER A 29 13.88 13.39 16.71
CA SER A 29 12.76 13.04 17.61
C SER A 29 11.87 11.93 17.04
N ASP A 30 11.03 11.33 17.87
CA ASP A 30 10.07 10.31 17.41
C ASP A 30 9.04 10.90 16.42
N GLU A 31 8.60 12.13 16.67
CA GLU A 31 7.68 12.88 15.79
C GLU A 31 8.27 13.10 14.40
N GLU A 32 9.53 13.53 14.34
CA GLU A 32 10.21 13.81 13.07
C GLU A 32 10.45 12.53 12.24
N ILE A 33 10.76 11.42 12.91
CA ILE A 33 10.87 10.10 12.26
C ILE A 33 9.51 9.68 11.69
N MET A 34 8.42 9.84 12.45
CA MET A 34 7.08 9.42 12.03
C MET A 34 6.52 10.17 10.82
N LYS A 35 7.02 11.38 10.52
CA LYS A 35 6.67 12.11 9.28
C LYS A 35 7.23 11.42 8.03
N HIS A 36 8.36 10.74 8.14
CA HIS A 36 9.11 10.19 7.01
C HIS A 36 9.06 8.65 6.94
N LYS A 37 8.96 7.99 8.10
CA LYS A 37 9.05 6.53 8.27
C LYS A 37 7.98 6.02 9.25
N GLY A 38 7.92 4.70 9.43
CA GLY A 38 7.11 4.08 10.48
C GLY A 38 7.60 4.46 11.89
N PRO A 39 6.81 4.16 12.94
CA PRO A 39 7.20 4.47 14.31
C PRO A 39 8.52 3.76 14.66
N PRO A 40 9.46 4.45 15.33
CA PRO A 40 10.71 3.83 15.77
C PRO A 40 10.46 2.75 16.85
N VAL A 41 11.38 1.80 16.98
CA VAL A 41 11.30 0.71 17.98
C VAL A 41 11.69 1.20 19.38
N PHE A 42 12.63 2.13 19.44
CA PHE A 42 13.13 2.76 20.65
C PHE A 42 12.66 4.19 20.71
N SER A 43 12.34 4.66 21.91
CA SER A 43 12.00 6.07 22.14
C SER A 43 13.19 6.98 21.83
N GLN A 44 12.92 8.26 21.61
CA GLN A 44 13.99 9.24 21.42
C GLN A 44 14.99 9.26 22.57
N GLU A 45 14.55 9.15 23.83
CA GLU A 45 15.44 9.14 25.00
C GLU A 45 16.36 7.92 25.03
N GLU A 46 15.82 6.74 24.71
CA GLU A 46 16.62 5.51 24.58
C GLU A 46 17.68 5.66 23.48
N ARG A 47 17.33 6.29 22.35
CA ARG A 47 18.25 6.54 21.23
C ARG A 47 19.32 7.57 21.59
N TYR A 48 18.97 8.67 22.25
CA TYR A 48 19.93 9.67 22.70
C TYR A 48 20.96 9.07 23.66
N LYS A 49 20.48 8.31 24.65
CA LYS A 49 21.36 7.67 25.63
C LYS A 49 22.30 6.65 25.00
N MET A 50 21.81 5.84 24.08
CA MET A 50 22.63 4.83 23.39
C MET A 50 23.75 5.45 22.56
N VAL A 51 23.46 6.52 21.83
CA VAL A 51 24.45 7.21 20.99
C VAL A 51 25.53 7.90 21.85
N ARG A 52 25.16 8.51 22.99
CA ARG A 52 26.10 9.12 23.95
C ARG A 52 27.08 8.13 24.59
N ALA A 53 26.77 6.84 24.55
CA ALA A 53 27.61 5.81 25.13
C ALA A 53 28.66 5.25 24.17
N ILE A 54 28.57 5.59 22.89
CA ILE A 54 29.55 5.19 21.88
C ILE A 54 30.80 6.04 22.06
N LYS A 55 31.95 5.41 22.21
CA LYS A 55 33.21 6.09 22.57
C LYS A 55 33.75 7.11 21.55
N TRP A 56 33.29 7.07 20.31
CA TRP A 56 33.64 8.04 19.27
C TRP A 56 32.68 9.25 19.23
N VAL A 57 31.66 9.29 20.10
CA VAL A 57 30.68 10.38 20.14
C VAL A 57 30.97 11.27 21.34
N ASP A 58 31.33 12.53 21.07
CA ASP A 58 31.57 13.52 22.12
C ASP A 58 30.26 14.15 22.62
N GLU A 59 29.37 14.49 21.69
CA GLU A 59 28.11 15.18 21.97
C GLU A 59 26.96 14.58 21.14
N VAL A 60 25.76 14.57 21.72
CA VAL A 60 24.52 14.22 20.99
C VAL A 60 23.62 15.43 20.91
N VAL A 61 23.34 15.84 19.68
CA VAL A 61 22.36 16.89 19.36
C VAL A 61 20.98 16.25 19.25
N GLU A 62 20.14 16.50 20.25
CA GLU A 62 18.77 16.00 20.30
C GLU A 62 17.86 16.78 19.34
N ASN A 63 16.80 16.11 18.88
CA ASN A 63 15.82 16.64 17.91
C ASN A 63 16.46 17.24 16.64
N ALA A 64 17.51 16.62 16.12
CA ALA A 64 18.14 17.08 14.89
C ALA A 64 17.17 16.97 13.69
N PRO A 65 17.19 17.93 12.73
CA PRO A 65 16.38 17.87 11.52
C PRO A 65 16.59 16.58 10.72
N TYR A 66 15.57 16.10 10.02
CA TYR A 66 15.66 14.85 9.25
C TYR A 66 16.66 14.92 8.09
N VAL A 67 16.78 16.09 7.47
CA VAL A 67 17.74 16.36 6.38
C VAL A 67 18.83 17.28 6.91
N THR A 68 20.10 16.86 6.78
CA THR A 68 21.25 17.69 7.14
C THR A 68 21.36 18.89 6.19
N THR A 69 21.35 20.10 6.74
CA THR A 69 21.48 21.34 5.96
C THR A 69 22.79 22.08 6.29
N LEU A 70 23.19 23.01 5.42
CA LEU A 70 24.33 23.90 5.70
C LEU A 70 24.09 24.76 6.94
N GLU A 71 22.84 25.14 7.21
CA GLU A 71 22.45 25.85 8.43
C GLU A 71 22.74 25.01 9.67
N THR A 72 22.31 23.75 9.69
CA THR A 72 22.61 22.82 10.79
C THR A 72 24.11 22.70 11.02
N LEU A 73 24.90 22.53 9.96
CA LEU A 73 26.36 22.44 10.10
C LEU A 73 26.98 23.72 10.65
N ASN A 74 26.47 24.89 10.25
CA ASN A 74 26.96 26.17 10.77
C ASN A 74 26.58 26.39 12.24
N THR A 75 25.35 26.02 12.62
CA THR A 75 24.85 26.15 14.00
C THR A 75 25.73 25.38 14.99
N TYR A 76 26.17 24.18 14.61
CA TYR A 76 27.02 23.33 15.47
C TYR A 76 28.50 23.38 15.09
N ASN A 77 28.92 24.37 14.29
CA ASN A 77 30.30 24.58 13.88
C ASN A 77 30.99 23.31 13.32
N CYS A 78 30.26 22.52 12.54
CA CYS A 78 30.75 21.28 11.95
C CYS A 78 31.38 21.56 10.58
N ASP A 79 32.61 21.13 10.32
CA ASP A 79 33.26 21.35 9.02
C ASP A 79 32.53 20.64 7.88
N PHE A 80 32.10 19.40 8.10
CA PHE A 80 31.37 18.58 7.12
C PHE A 80 30.44 17.59 7.82
N CYS A 81 29.48 17.02 7.08
CA CYS A 81 28.75 15.83 7.54
C CYS A 81 29.31 14.54 6.91
N VAL A 82 29.11 13.43 7.61
CA VAL A 82 29.45 12.09 7.13
C VAL A 82 28.18 11.26 7.01
N HIS A 83 27.97 10.63 5.85
CA HIS A 83 26.89 9.68 5.64
C HIS A 83 27.41 8.39 4.99
N GLY A 84 26.66 7.31 5.12
CA GLY A 84 26.93 6.07 4.38
C GLY A 84 26.80 6.28 2.87
N ASP A 85 27.36 5.36 2.10
CA ASP A 85 27.29 5.31 0.62
C ASP A 85 25.91 4.90 0.07
N ASP A 86 24.83 5.18 0.82
CA ASP A 86 23.46 4.87 0.45
C ASP A 86 22.89 5.90 -0.56
N ILE A 87 22.03 5.44 -1.48
CA ILE A 87 21.33 6.32 -2.42
C ILE A 87 20.34 7.19 -1.65
N THR A 88 20.54 8.50 -1.71
CA THR A 88 19.78 9.50 -0.94
C THR A 88 19.06 10.44 -1.90
N THR A 89 18.03 9.95 -2.59
CA THR A 89 17.22 10.76 -3.50
C THR A 89 15.86 11.12 -2.91
N THR A 90 15.40 12.34 -3.18
CA THR A 90 14.04 12.80 -2.93
C THR A 90 13.08 12.18 -3.96
N SER A 91 11.77 12.34 -3.76
CA SER A 91 10.72 11.71 -4.59
C SER A 91 10.73 12.13 -6.06
N ASP A 92 11.33 13.27 -6.37
CA ASP A 92 11.57 13.85 -7.69
C ASP A 92 12.91 13.41 -8.32
N GLY A 93 13.70 12.58 -7.62
CA GLY A 93 14.98 12.07 -8.09
C GLY A 93 16.19 12.96 -7.80
N THR A 94 16.00 14.08 -7.08
CA THR A 94 17.06 15.01 -6.69
C THR A 94 17.85 14.47 -5.49
N ASP A 95 19.16 14.69 -5.43
CA ASP A 95 19.98 14.27 -4.29
C ASP A 95 19.61 15.08 -3.03
N THR A 96 19.31 14.38 -1.94
CA THR A 96 18.86 14.96 -0.67
C THR A 96 19.91 15.89 -0.07
N TYR A 97 21.19 15.62 -0.34
CA TYR A 97 22.33 16.39 0.17
C TYR A 97 22.97 17.29 -0.90
N HIS A 98 22.28 17.57 -2.02
CA HIS A 98 22.85 18.33 -3.14
C HIS A 98 23.47 19.68 -2.71
N LEU A 99 22.84 20.41 -1.78
CA LEU A 99 23.36 21.69 -1.28
C LEU A 99 24.62 21.52 -0.43
N VAL A 100 24.70 20.46 0.37
CA VAL A 100 25.86 20.18 1.23
C VAL A 100 27.03 19.64 0.40
N LYS A 101 26.73 18.81 -0.60
CA LYS A 101 27.69 18.32 -1.60
C LYS A 101 28.25 19.46 -2.46
N ALA A 102 27.39 20.38 -2.92
CA ALA A 102 27.82 21.55 -3.69
C ALA A 102 28.73 22.50 -2.88
N ALA A 103 28.61 22.51 -1.56
CA ALA A 103 29.48 23.26 -0.66
C ALA A 103 30.76 22.52 -0.25
N GLU A 104 31.02 21.32 -0.78
CA GLU A 104 32.16 20.45 -0.44
C GLU A 104 32.23 20.02 1.04
N ARG A 105 31.09 20.06 1.74
CA ARG A 105 30.96 19.74 3.18
C ARG A 105 30.28 18.39 3.43
N TYR A 106 30.39 17.46 2.48
CA TYR A 106 29.82 16.11 2.55
C TYR A 106 30.93 15.06 2.36
N LYS A 107 31.00 14.07 3.25
CA LYS A 107 31.93 12.94 3.19
C LYS A 107 31.17 11.61 3.24
N GLU A 108 31.68 10.61 2.53
CA GLU A 108 31.09 9.28 2.49
C GLU A 108 31.93 8.27 3.27
N CYS A 109 31.26 7.41 4.04
CA CYS A 109 31.85 6.23 4.64
C CYS A 109 31.24 4.96 4.06
N LYS A 110 32.04 3.89 3.93
CA LYS A 110 31.56 2.61 3.40
C LYS A 110 30.64 1.94 4.39
N ARG A 111 29.53 1.39 3.91
CA ARG A 111 28.63 0.57 4.72
C ARG A 111 29.34 -0.59 5.43
N THR A 112 29.02 -0.79 6.72
CA THR A 112 29.55 -1.91 7.50
C THR A 112 29.00 -3.24 6.98
N VAL A 113 29.89 -4.09 6.46
CA VAL A 113 29.53 -5.43 5.96
C VAL A 113 29.23 -6.38 7.12
N GLY A 114 28.09 -7.04 7.08
CA GLY A 114 27.74 -8.12 8.02
C GLY A 114 26.45 -7.91 8.80
N ILE A 115 25.93 -6.68 8.84
CA ILE A 115 24.86 -6.29 9.76
C ILE A 115 23.96 -5.22 9.13
N SER A 116 22.64 -5.34 9.32
CA SER A 116 21.68 -4.28 9.02
C SER A 116 20.44 -4.41 9.92
N THR A 117 19.70 -3.32 10.13
CA THR A 117 18.44 -3.37 10.90
C THR A 117 17.45 -4.35 10.28
N THR A 118 17.39 -4.41 8.95
CA THR A 118 16.54 -5.37 8.21
C THR A 118 16.93 -6.82 8.48
N ASP A 119 18.22 -7.13 8.50
CA ASP A 119 18.73 -8.46 8.83
C ASP A 119 18.37 -8.83 10.28
N LEU A 120 18.63 -7.95 11.24
CA LEU A 120 18.32 -8.17 12.65
C LEU A 120 16.82 -8.39 12.89
N VAL A 121 15.95 -7.60 12.27
CA VAL A 121 14.49 -7.80 12.35
C VAL A 121 14.11 -9.16 11.76
N GLY A 122 14.74 -9.57 10.66
CA GLY A 122 14.58 -10.92 10.10
C GLY A 122 14.94 -12.00 11.10
N ARG A 123 16.13 -11.94 11.71
CA ARG A 123 16.57 -12.93 12.73
C ARG A 123 15.60 -13.03 13.92
N MET A 124 15.01 -11.90 14.32
CA MET A 124 14.03 -11.84 15.41
C MET A 124 12.67 -12.44 15.03
N LEU A 125 12.24 -12.29 13.76
CA LEU A 125 10.93 -12.77 13.30
C LEU A 125 10.95 -14.24 12.83
N LEU A 126 12.09 -14.73 12.32
CA LEU A 126 12.13 -15.97 11.56
C LEU A 126 12.33 -17.23 12.38
N VAL A 127 12.65 -17.13 13.67
CA VAL A 127 12.83 -18.29 14.57
C VAL A 127 13.73 -19.40 13.94
N THR A 128 14.74 -19.01 13.14
CA THR A 128 15.67 -19.93 12.46
C THR A 128 17.09 -19.84 13.02
N LYS A 129 17.68 -20.99 13.39
CA LYS A 129 19.03 -21.13 13.99
C LYS A 129 20.20 -21.00 13.01
N SER A 130 19.93 -20.65 11.76
CA SER A 130 20.89 -20.68 10.65
C SER A 130 22.06 -19.69 10.78
N HIS A 131 21.96 -18.67 11.64
CA HIS A 131 23.07 -17.75 11.93
C HIS A 131 24.12 -18.34 12.89
N HIS A 132 23.88 -19.52 13.48
CA HIS A 132 24.85 -20.24 14.32
C HIS A 132 25.83 -21.13 13.53
N GLU A 133 25.56 -21.42 12.25
CA GLU A 133 26.36 -22.38 11.44
C GLU A 133 27.38 -21.66 10.53
N ARG A 134 28.61 -22.19 10.45
CA ARG A 134 29.73 -21.67 9.61
C ARG A 134 29.73 -22.19 8.16
N ASP A 135 28.65 -22.83 7.70
CA ASP A 135 28.65 -23.53 6.41
C ASP A 135 28.26 -22.60 5.24
N GLU A 136 29.22 -22.27 4.37
CA GLU A 136 29.05 -21.42 3.17
C GLU A 136 28.00 -21.98 2.19
N THR A 137 27.62 -23.26 2.33
CA THR A 137 26.63 -23.93 1.47
C THR A 137 25.19 -23.78 1.93
N LYS A 138 24.95 -23.33 3.18
CA LYS A 138 23.62 -23.15 3.77
C LYS A 138 23.52 -21.84 4.55
N GLY A 139 23.42 -20.73 3.83
CA GLY A 139 22.91 -19.48 4.43
C GLY A 139 21.45 -19.63 4.91
N PRO A 140 20.93 -18.70 5.72
CA PRO A 140 19.52 -18.69 6.09
C PRO A 140 18.64 -18.76 4.84
N ASN A 141 17.55 -19.51 4.91
CA ASN A 141 16.68 -19.81 3.77
C ASN A 141 16.30 -18.49 3.07
N LYS A 142 16.65 -18.34 1.79
CA LYS A 142 16.53 -17.09 1.00
C LYS A 142 15.11 -16.48 0.96
N ASN A 143 14.13 -17.29 1.36
CA ASN A 143 12.71 -17.00 1.38
C ASN A 143 12.29 -16.16 2.58
N ASP A 144 13.04 -16.23 3.68
CA ASP A 144 12.56 -15.80 5.00
C ASP A 144 12.93 -14.31 5.27
N LEU A 145 14.12 -13.86 4.81
CA LEU A 145 14.58 -12.46 4.95
C LEU A 145 13.92 -11.47 3.98
N LYS A 146 13.20 -11.95 2.96
CA LYS A 146 12.52 -11.11 1.95
C LYS A 146 11.26 -10.42 2.47
N GLU A 147 10.66 -10.90 3.55
CA GLU A 147 9.48 -10.26 4.16
C GLU A 147 9.79 -8.98 4.94
N VAL A 148 11.06 -8.75 5.27
CA VAL A 148 11.49 -7.67 6.18
C VAL A 148 12.22 -6.53 5.45
N GLY A 149 12.81 -6.81 4.28
CA GLY A 149 13.59 -5.85 3.50
C GLY A 149 12.87 -5.36 2.25
N LEU A 150 12.94 -4.05 2.00
CA LEU A 150 12.41 -3.40 0.79
C LEU A 150 13.18 -3.71 -0.50
N SER A 151 14.21 -4.58 -0.48
CA SER A 151 15.04 -4.86 -1.66
C SER A 151 14.61 -6.12 -2.41
N GLN A 152 14.65 -6.01 -3.73
CA GLN A 152 13.99 -6.91 -4.68
C GLN A 152 14.51 -8.36 -4.66
N ASP A 153 15.73 -8.59 -4.18
CA ASP A 153 16.43 -9.86 -4.37
C ASP A 153 16.93 -10.49 -3.05
N GLY A 154 16.74 -9.82 -1.91
CA GLY A 154 17.48 -10.13 -0.67
C GLY A 154 19.00 -9.90 -0.79
N ARG A 155 19.47 -9.43 -1.97
CA ARG A 155 20.82 -9.02 -2.29
C ARG A 155 20.79 -7.61 -2.87
N SER A 156 20.48 -6.63 -2.03
CA SER A 156 20.94 -5.29 -2.33
C SER A 156 22.44 -5.21 -1.98
N PRO A 157 23.29 -4.54 -2.77
CA PRO A 157 24.63 -4.16 -2.32
C PRO A 157 24.58 -3.40 -0.98
N TYR A 158 23.43 -2.77 -0.69
CA TYR A 158 23.14 -1.89 0.43
C TYR A 158 22.25 -2.53 1.52
N THR A 159 21.59 -3.68 1.30
CA THR A 159 20.75 -4.36 2.34
C THR A 159 20.88 -5.88 2.36
N GLY A 160 21.80 -6.45 1.57
CA GLY A 160 22.03 -7.89 1.54
C GLY A 160 22.65 -8.41 2.83
N THR A 161 22.12 -9.52 3.33
CA THR A 161 22.67 -10.29 4.45
C THR A 161 23.96 -10.98 4.02
N LYS A 162 25.06 -10.22 3.95
CA LYS A 162 26.39 -10.81 3.98
C LYS A 162 26.62 -11.27 5.41
N GLN A 163 27.06 -12.51 5.63
CA GLN A 163 27.45 -12.97 6.95
C GLN A 163 28.60 -12.08 7.46
N PHE A 164 28.53 -11.69 8.73
CA PHE A 164 29.60 -10.94 9.36
C PHE A 164 30.89 -11.77 9.36
N VAL A 165 31.93 -11.25 8.71
CA VAL A 165 33.26 -11.87 8.69
C VAL A 165 34.14 -11.17 9.73
N PRO A 166 34.51 -11.86 10.83
CA PRO A 166 35.44 -11.30 11.81
C PRO A 166 36.83 -11.20 11.19
N THR A 167 37.51 -10.08 11.39
CA THR A 167 38.94 -9.93 11.07
C THR A 167 39.65 -9.32 12.25
N THR A 168 40.93 -9.67 12.43
CA THR A 168 41.77 -9.08 13.47
C THR A 168 41.82 -7.56 13.35
N LYS A 169 41.87 -7.03 12.13
CA LYS A 169 41.81 -5.59 11.85
C LYS A 169 40.54 -4.93 12.40
N ARG A 170 39.37 -5.57 12.25
CA ARG A 170 38.11 -5.01 12.79
C ARG A 170 38.11 -5.00 14.30
N ILE A 171 38.59 -6.05 14.95
CA ILE A 171 38.68 -6.10 16.42
C ILE A 171 39.64 -5.01 16.91
N ALA A 172 40.81 -4.87 16.27
CA ALA A 172 41.78 -3.83 16.62
C ALA A 172 41.25 -2.39 16.42
N GLN A 173 40.34 -2.15 15.46
CA GLN A 173 39.69 -0.85 15.29
C GLN A 173 38.69 -0.51 16.41
N PHE A 174 38.18 -1.53 17.11
CA PHE A 174 37.18 -1.39 18.17
C PHE A 174 37.78 -1.59 19.56
N SER A 175 38.93 -2.25 19.69
CA SER A 175 39.68 -2.34 20.93
C SER A 175 40.57 -1.11 21.07
N GLU A 176 40.69 -0.58 22.27
CA GLU A 176 41.61 0.53 22.55
C GLU A 176 43.04 0.03 22.83
N GLY A 177 43.20 -1.27 23.12
CA GLY A 177 44.49 -1.92 23.27
C GLY A 177 45.28 -1.52 24.53
N HIS A 178 44.62 -0.94 25.54
CA HIS A 178 45.26 -0.56 26.80
C HIS A 178 45.23 -1.70 27.81
N GLU A 179 46.37 -2.03 28.42
CA GLU A 179 46.44 -2.94 29.57
C GLU A 179 46.08 -2.21 30.88
N PRO A 180 45.55 -2.92 31.90
CA PRO A 180 45.30 -2.33 33.22
C PRO A 180 46.61 -1.85 33.85
N LYS A 181 46.58 -0.68 34.48
CA LYS A 181 47.74 -0.13 35.20
C LYS A 181 47.99 -0.95 36.48
N PRO A 182 49.21 -0.92 37.05
CA PRO A 182 49.56 -1.76 38.20
C PRO A 182 48.67 -1.65 39.45
N ASN A 183 47.94 -0.53 39.61
CA ASN A 183 47.06 -0.27 40.74
C ASN A 183 45.57 -0.14 40.34
N ASP A 184 45.23 -0.42 39.08
CA ASP A 184 43.84 -0.36 38.63
C ASP A 184 43.05 -1.50 39.25
N LYS A 185 41.86 -1.19 39.77
CA LYS A 185 40.94 -2.21 40.26
C LYS A 185 40.16 -2.82 39.12
N ILE A 186 40.29 -4.14 38.91
CA ILE A 186 39.72 -4.84 37.77
C ILE A 186 38.33 -5.38 38.11
N VAL A 187 37.33 -4.94 37.34
CA VAL A 187 35.94 -5.39 37.45
C VAL A 187 35.63 -6.36 36.33
N TYR A 188 35.01 -7.49 36.66
CA TYR A 188 34.53 -8.47 35.70
C TYR A 188 33.00 -8.57 35.70
N VAL A 189 32.42 -8.60 34.51
CA VAL A 189 31.00 -8.90 34.29
C VAL A 189 30.88 -9.94 33.19
N ALA A 190 29.81 -10.75 33.19
CA ALA A 190 29.61 -11.78 32.18
C ALA A 190 28.14 -11.89 31.75
N GLY A 191 27.91 -12.29 30.50
CA GLY A 191 26.54 -12.50 30.01
C GLY A 191 26.41 -12.75 28.51
N ALA A 192 25.14 -12.72 28.05
CA ALA A 192 24.83 -12.75 26.63
C ALA A 192 25.25 -11.46 25.93
N PHE A 193 24.84 -10.29 26.45
CA PHE A 193 24.97 -9.00 25.76
C PHE A 193 24.41 -9.03 24.32
N ASP A 194 23.32 -9.77 24.13
CA ASP A 194 22.67 -9.92 22.83
C ASP A 194 21.76 -8.72 22.53
N LEU A 195 21.74 -8.28 21.26
CA LEU A 195 21.10 -7.04 20.84
C LEU A 195 21.46 -5.86 21.76
N PHE A 196 22.76 -5.61 21.96
CA PHE A 196 23.28 -4.62 22.91
C PHE A 196 22.41 -3.33 22.95
N HIS A 197 21.92 -2.97 24.14
CA HIS A 197 20.80 -2.05 24.34
C HIS A 197 20.95 -1.27 25.65
N VAL A 198 20.10 -0.26 25.88
CA VAL A 198 20.20 0.65 27.03
C VAL A 198 20.17 -0.05 28.40
N GLY A 199 19.47 -1.19 28.54
CA GLY A 199 19.55 -2.00 29.76
C GLY A 199 20.97 -2.52 30.07
N HIS A 200 21.74 -2.93 29.06
CA HIS A 200 23.13 -3.33 29.23
C HIS A 200 24.02 -2.11 29.52
N LEU A 201 23.76 -0.99 28.84
CA LEU A 201 24.47 0.27 29.06
C LEU A 201 24.36 0.73 30.51
N ASP A 202 23.15 0.77 31.06
CA ASP A 202 22.88 1.24 32.42
C ASP A 202 23.51 0.31 33.47
N PHE A 203 23.59 -0.99 33.16
CA PHE A 203 24.31 -1.96 33.98
C PHE A 203 25.82 -1.71 33.93
N LEU A 204 26.40 -1.58 32.73
CA LEU A 204 27.85 -1.40 32.55
C LEU A 204 28.36 -0.08 33.13
N GLU A 205 27.59 1.01 32.99
CA GLU A 205 27.89 2.31 33.59
C GLU A 205 27.97 2.25 35.12
N LYS A 206 27.08 1.47 35.75
CA LYS A 206 27.13 1.25 37.21
C LYS A 206 28.22 0.27 37.60
N ALA A 207 28.47 -0.77 36.79
CA ALA A 207 29.55 -1.74 37.02
C ALA A 207 30.94 -1.09 36.94
N SER A 208 31.14 -0.16 36.00
CA SER A 208 32.40 0.59 35.87
C SER A 208 32.69 1.50 37.07
N GLN A 209 31.74 1.73 37.97
CA GLN A 209 31.99 2.49 39.21
C GLN A 209 32.64 1.63 40.31
N TYR A 210 32.72 0.30 40.12
CA TYR A 210 33.30 -0.63 41.10
C TYR A 210 34.82 -0.80 40.95
N GLY A 211 35.44 -0.19 39.94
CA GLY A 211 36.88 -0.21 39.70
C GLY A 211 37.27 0.65 38.50
N ASP A 212 38.51 0.53 38.05
CA ASP A 212 39.11 1.42 37.04
C ASP A 212 39.18 0.76 35.65
N TYR A 213 39.08 -0.57 35.60
CA TYR A 213 39.21 -1.35 34.38
C TYR A 213 38.09 -2.40 34.28
N LEU A 214 37.19 -2.28 33.30
CA LEU A 214 36.02 -3.14 33.15
C LEU A 214 36.23 -4.19 32.05
N ILE A 215 36.29 -5.46 32.47
CA ILE A 215 36.35 -6.63 31.59
C ILE A 215 34.96 -7.23 31.42
N VAL A 216 34.50 -7.35 30.18
CA VAL A 216 33.20 -7.94 29.83
C VAL A 216 33.38 -9.32 29.19
N GLY A 217 32.97 -10.36 29.90
CA GLY A 217 32.89 -11.73 29.40
C GLY A 217 31.67 -11.97 28.52
N ILE A 218 31.91 -12.36 27.27
CA ILE A 218 30.85 -12.65 26.31
C ILE A 218 30.72 -14.16 26.16
N HIS A 219 29.61 -14.73 26.65
CA HIS A 219 29.34 -16.17 26.53
C HIS A 219 29.26 -16.59 25.06
N SER A 220 29.71 -17.80 24.75
CA SER A 220 29.62 -18.36 23.39
C SER A 220 28.16 -18.60 22.97
N ASP A 221 27.89 -18.63 21.66
CA ASP A 221 26.53 -18.82 21.14
C ASP A 221 25.85 -20.10 21.65
N PRO A 222 26.54 -21.27 21.72
CA PRO A 222 25.94 -22.47 22.31
C PRO A 222 25.57 -22.33 23.79
N VAL A 223 26.39 -21.63 24.57
CA VAL A 223 26.13 -21.37 25.99
C VAL A 223 24.90 -20.47 26.14
N VAL A 224 24.81 -19.41 25.34
CA VAL A 224 23.63 -18.52 25.36
C VAL A 224 22.36 -19.27 24.93
N ASN A 225 22.40 -20.07 23.87
CA ASN A 225 21.25 -20.86 23.43
C ASN A 225 20.81 -21.89 24.48
N ARG A 226 21.73 -22.46 25.26
CA ARG A 226 21.41 -23.40 26.35
C ARG A 226 20.48 -22.77 27.39
N TYR A 227 20.78 -21.56 27.86
CA TYR A 227 20.05 -20.95 28.97
C TYR A 227 18.92 -20.00 28.53
N LYS A 228 18.95 -19.48 27.29
CA LYS A 228 17.85 -18.68 26.70
C LYS A 228 16.89 -19.48 25.83
N GLY A 229 17.34 -20.61 25.27
CA GLY A 229 16.56 -21.43 24.36
C GLY A 229 16.25 -20.73 23.02
N SER A 230 15.28 -21.30 22.30
CA SER A 230 14.72 -20.72 21.08
C SER A 230 15.81 -20.36 20.06
N ASN A 231 15.73 -19.17 19.46
CA ASN A 231 16.65 -18.71 18.43
C ASN A 231 17.78 -17.80 18.95
N TYR A 232 18.02 -17.78 20.26
CA TYR A 232 19.00 -16.91 20.89
C TYR A 232 20.41 -17.52 20.89
N PRO A 233 21.46 -16.71 20.80
CA PRO A 233 21.44 -15.25 20.65
C PRO A 233 21.12 -14.83 19.20
N ILE A 234 20.46 -13.69 19.03
CA ILE A 234 20.13 -13.10 17.73
C ILE A 234 21.40 -12.62 17.01
N MET A 235 22.33 -12.01 17.74
CA MET A 235 23.66 -11.64 17.28
C MET A 235 24.66 -12.73 17.68
N ASN A 236 25.50 -13.15 16.74
CA ASN A 236 26.54 -14.14 17.02
C ASN A 236 27.63 -13.57 17.94
N LEU A 237 28.51 -14.45 18.43
CA LEU A 237 29.58 -14.08 19.36
C LEU A 237 30.41 -12.89 18.88
N HIS A 238 30.82 -12.88 17.60
CA HIS A 238 31.70 -11.83 17.09
C HIS A 238 30.98 -10.50 16.87
N GLU A 239 29.71 -10.53 16.49
CA GLU A 239 28.86 -9.33 16.40
C GLU A 239 28.67 -8.70 17.79
N ARG A 240 28.38 -9.52 18.81
CA ARG A 240 28.21 -9.07 20.20
C ARG A 240 29.50 -8.47 20.78
N VAL A 241 30.65 -9.07 20.50
CA VAL A 241 31.96 -8.54 20.89
C VAL A 241 32.16 -7.12 20.35
N LEU A 242 31.91 -6.89 19.05
CA LEU A 242 32.04 -5.54 18.50
C LEU A 242 31.04 -4.57 19.11
N SER A 243 29.78 -4.98 19.32
CA SER A 243 28.78 -4.13 19.96
C SER A 243 29.21 -3.67 21.34
N VAL A 244 29.74 -4.58 22.16
CA VAL A 244 30.19 -4.27 23.52
C VAL A 244 31.44 -3.37 23.51
N LEU A 245 32.40 -3.62 22.62
CA LEU A 245 33.62 -2.81 22.50
C LEU A 245 33.38 -1.35 22.05
N THR A 246 32.20 -1.03 21.50
CA THR A 246 31.84 0.38 21.18
C THR A 246 31.53 1.22 22.42
N ASN A 247 31.22 0.57 23.53
CA ASN A 247 30.78 1.25 24.75
C ASN A 247 31.99 1.85 25.49
N LYS A 248 31.91 3.15 25.80
CA LYS A 248 33.00 3.89 26.47
C LYS A 248 33.35 3.45 27.89
N TYR A 249 32.45 2.69 28.55
CA TYR A 249 32.71 2.15 29.89
C TYR A 249 33.46 0.82 29.86
N VAL A 250 33.59 0.18 28.69
CA VAL A 250 34.22 -1.14 28.54
C VAL A 250 35.69 -0.99 28.17
N SER A 251 36.56 -1.60 28.96
CA SER A 251 38.01 -1.58 28.73
C SER A 251 38.47 -2.79 27.90
N GLU A 252 37.92 -3.98 28.17
CA GLU A 252 38.31 -5.22 27.49
C GLU A 252 37.16 -6.23 27.40
N VAL A 253 37.23 -7.14 26.43
CA VAL A 253 36.25 -8.20 26.21
C VAL A 253 36.92 -9.58 26.18
N ILE A 254 36.41 -10.51 26.99
CA ILE A 254 36.76 -11.93 26.88
C ILE A 254 35.81 -12.61 25.89
N ILE A 255 36.37 -12.96 24.73
CA ILE A 255 35.64 -13.60 23.62
C ILE A 255 35.42 -15.08 23.93
N GLY A 256 34.17 -15.48 24.16
CA GLY A 256 33.83 -16.87 24.49
C GLY A 256 34.13 -17.22 25.94
N ALA A 257 33.82 -16.31 26.86
CA ALA A 257 34.01 -16.51 28.29
C ALA A 257 33.26 -17.76 28.80
N PRO A 258 33.85 -18.50 29.76
CA PRO A 258 33.16 -19.61 30.41
C PRO A 258 31.93 -19.12 31.15
N TYR A 259 30.92 -19.98 31.31
CA TYR A 259 29.69 -19.63 32.03
C TYR A 259 29.95 -19.46 33.54
N THR A 260 30.79 -20.33 34.09
CA THR A 260 31.20 -20.31 35.50
C THR A 260 32.50 -19.53 35.69
N VAL A 261 32.53 -18.65 36.69
CA VAL A 261 33.70 -17.85 37.04
C VAL A 261 34.63 -18.67 37.93
N THR A 262 35.73 -19.15 37.35
CA THR A 262 36.68 -20.02 38.06
C THR A 262 37.76 -19.23 38.80
N MET A 263 38.34 -19.84 39.85
CA MET A 263 39.47 -19.23 40.56
C MET A 263 40.68 -18.98 39.65
N GLN A 264 40.90 -19.85 38.66
CA GLN A 264 41.94 -19.65 37.65
C GLN A 264 41.71 -18.36 36.87
N MET A 265 40.48 -18.12 36.41
CA MET A 265 40.14 -16.90 35.69
C MET A 265 40.33 -15.64 36.55
N ILE A 266 39.94 -15.70 37.83
CA ILE A 266 40.14 -14.60 38.77
C ILE A 266 41.62 -14.27 38.92
N ASN A 267 42.49 -15.28 39.03
CA ASN A 267 43.92 -15.08 39.17
C ASN A 267 44.59 -14.60 37.86
N ASP A 268 44.22 -15.19 36.73
CA ASP A 268 44.83 -14.91 35.42
C ASP A 268 44.54 -13.47 34.96
N PHE A 269 43.31 -12.99 35.16
CA PHE A 269 42.90 -11.63 34.83
C PHE A 269 42.98 -10.66 36.02
N LYS A 270 43.44 -11.11 37.19
CA LYS A 270 43.57 -10.34 38.44
C LYS A 270 42.28 -9.61 38.81
N ILE A 271 41.15 -10.32 38.79
CA ILE A 271 39.81 -9.76 39.01
C ILE A 271 39.64 -9.40 40.49
N ASP A 272 39.35 -8.13 40.78
CA ASP A 272 39.11 -7.62 42.14
C ASP A 272 37.62 -7.57 42.51
N ALA A 273 36.72 -7.49 41.51
CA ALA A 273 35.28 -7.44 41.72
C ALA A 273 34.54 -8.15 40.59
N VAL A 274 33.52 -8.94 40.92
CA VAL A 274 32.62 -9.59 39.95
C VAL A 274 31.23 -9.02 40.11
N CYS A 275 30.68 -8.42 39.06
CA CYS A 275 29.36 -7.81 39.11
C CYS A 275 28.35 -8.58 38.24
N HIS A 276 27.13 -8.72 38.73
CA HIS A 276 25.99 -9.24 37.97
C HIS A 276 24.76 -8.35 38.16
N GLY A 277 23.95 -8.21 37.11
CA GLY A 277 22.71 -7.44 37.18
C GLY A 277 21.65 -8.06 38.12
N MET A 278 20.47 -7.47 38.18
CA MET A 278 19.35 -8.04 38.94
C MET A 278 18.65 -9.21 38.23
N THR A 279 19.06 -9.51 36.99
CA THR A 279 18.54 -10.64 36.20
C THR A 279 18.73 -11.99 36.92
N PRO A 280 17.90 -13.00 36.61
CA PRO A 280 18.08 -14.33 37.16
C PRO A 280 19.43 -14.94 36.77
N ILE A 281 20.13 -15.52 37.74
CA ILE A 281 21.31 -16.35 37.52
C ILE A 281 20.82 -17.78 37.39
N LEU A 282 21.13 -18.43 36.27
CA LEU A 282 20.76 -19.81 36.03
C LEU A 282 21.91 -20.73 36.47
N PRO A 283 21.62 -21.93 37.00
CA PRO A 283 22.67 -22.91 37.32
C PRO A 283 23.46 -23.33 36.08
N ASP A 284 24.71 -23.76 36.27
CA ASP A 284 25.50 -24.36 35.20
C ASP A 284 25.03 -25.80 34.89
N VAL A 285 25.66 -26.48 33.91
CA VAL A 285 25.25 -27.83 33.44
C VAL A 285 25.18 -28.86 34.57
N ASP A 286 26.07 -28.74 35.56
CA ASP A 286 26.16 -29.61 36.73
C ASP A 286 25.23 -29.18 37.88
N GLY A 287 24.46 -28.10 37.70
CA GLY A 287 23.57 -27.53 38.71
C GLY A 287 24.25 -26.59 39.71
N SER A 288 25.54 -26.31 39.55
CA SER A 288 26.27 -25.37 40.42
C SER A 288 25.90 -23.91 40.13
N ASP A 289 26.15 -23.03 41.11
CA ASP A 289 26.02 -21.59 40.93
C ASP A 289 27.26 -21.06 40.21
N PRO A 290 27.13 -20.45 39.01
CA PRO A 290 28.29 -20.00 38.23
C PRO A 290 29.11 -18.88 38.91
N TYR A 291 28.57 -18.28 39.97
CA TYR A 291 29.25 -17.27 40.80
C TYR A 291 29.54 -17.73 42.23
N GLU A 292 29.54 -19.05 42.50
CA GLU A 292 29.85 -19.62 43.82
C GLU A 292 31.20 -19.12 44.35
N ILE A 293 32.28 -19.28 43.58
CA ILE A 293 33.64 -18.89 44.00
C ILE A 293 33.74 -17.38 44.30
N PRO A 294 33.30 -16.45 43.40
CA PRO A 294 33.26 -15.02 43.72
C PRO A 294 32.48 -14.65 44.98
N LYS A 295 31.40 -15.39 45.29
CA LYS A 295 30.60 -15.19 46.51
C LYS A 295 31.35 -15.64 47.75
N GLU A 296 32.00 -16.81 47.69
CA GLU A 296 32.80 -17.36 48.80
C GLU A 296 33.96 -16.46 49.21
N ILE A 297 34.67 -15.87 48.22
CA ILE A 297 35.81 -14.97 48.49
C ILE A 297 35.40 -13.50 48.68
N GLY A 298 34.10 -13.20 48.63
CA GLY A 298 33.55 -11.88 49.00
C GLY A 298 33.71 -10.77 47.96
N ILE A 299 33.93 -11.10 46.68
CA ILE A 299 34.11 -10.11 45.60
C ILE A 299 32.88 -9.99 44.67
N PHE A 300 31.79 -10.72 44.96
CA PHE A 300 30.56 -10.70 44.16
C PHE A 300 29.60 -9.56 44.54
N HIS A 301 29.14 -8.79 43.55
CA HIS A 301 28.22 -7.67 43.73
C HIS A 301 26.99 -7.78 42.81
N ARG A 302 25.80 -7.53 43.36
CA ARG A 302 24.55 -7.39 42.60
C ARG A 302 24.29 -5.92 42.32
N ILE A 303 24.08 -5.59 41.04
CA ILE A 303 23.84 -4.22 40.58
C ILE A 303 22.43 -4.11 40.01
N ASP A 304 21.66 -3.17 40.54
CA ASP A 304 20.41 -2.75 39.93
C ASP A 304 20.69 -1.66 38.89
N SER A 305 20.48 -1.97 37.61
CA SER A 305 20.60 -1.01 36.50
C SER A 305 19.47 0.04 36.52
N SER A 306 18.38 -0.19 37.27
CA SER A 306 17.14 0.60 37.21
C SER A 306 16.51 0.59 35.81
N ASN A 307 16.80 -0.44 35.02
CA ASN A 307 16.32 -0.62 33.66
C ASN A 307 15.98 -2.10 33.45
N ASP A 308 14.73 -2.37 33.09
CA ASP A 308 14.18 -3.72 32.91
C ASP A 308 14.25 -4.21 31.45
N LEU A 309 14.78 -3.41 30.53
CA LEU A 309 14.84 -3.75 29.11
C LEU A 309 15.71 -4.99 28.89
N THR A 310 15.12 -5.98 28.20
CA THR A 310 15.78 -7.21 27.78
C THR A 310 15.69 -7.41 26.27
N SER A 311 16.55 -8.27 25.71
CA SER A 311 16.49 -8.69 24.30
C SER A 311 15.10 -9.25 23.93
N ASP A 312 14.42 -9.94 24.85
CA ASP A 312 13.06 -10.47 24.66
C ASP A 312 12.03 -9.34 24.48
N MET A 313 12.11 -8.28 25.29
CA MET A 313 11.22 -7.12 25.17
C MET A 313 11.44 -6.35 23.86
N ILE A 314 12.68 -6.27 23.36
CA ILE A 314 12.98 -5.65 22.06
C ILE A 314 12.31 -6.44 20.94
N VAL A 315 12.41 -7.78 20.97
CA VAL A 315 11.72 -8.64 20.01
C VAL A 315 10.20 -8.41 20.05
N GLN A 316 9.60 -8.32 21.25
CA GLN A 316 8.16 -8.04 21.39
C GLN A 316 7.76 -6.66 20.85
N ARG A 317 8.58 -5.61 21.08
CA ARG A 317 8.34 -4.27 20.51
C ARG A 317 8.33 -4.31 18.99
N ILE A 318 9.23 -5.07 18.36
CA ILE A 318 9.31 -5.22 16.90
C ILE A 318 8.11 -5.98 16.35
N ILE A 319 7.70 -7.08 16.99
CA ILE A 319 6.51 -7.86 16.59
C ILE A 319 5.25 -6.99 16.65
N ARG A 320 5.08 -6.21 17.72
CA ARG A 320 3.96 -5.27 17.87
C ARG A 320 3.92 -4.21 16.76
N ASN A 321 5.07 -3.65 16.40
CA ASN A 321 5.16 -2.67 15.31
C ASN A 321 4.85 -3.29 13.93
N LYS A 322 5.24 -4.56 13.70
CA LYS A 322 4.86 -5.32 12.49
C LYS A 322 3.34 -5.50 12.41
N PHE A 323 2.71 -5.91 13.51
CA PHE A 323 1.25 -6.04 13.57
C PHE A 323 0.53 -4.72 13.24
N LEU A 324 0.96 -3.60 13.84
CA LEU A 324 0.41 -2.27 13.54
C LEU A 324 0.62 -1.85 12.08
N PHE A 325 1.75 -2.20 11.48
CA PHE A 325 2.04 -1.96 10.07
C PHE A 325 1.15 -2.81 9.15
N GLU A 326 0.96 -4.09 9.48
CA GLU A 326 0.08 -5.01 8.77
C GLU A 326 -1.38 -4.59 8.86
N GLU A 327 -1.87 -4.16 10.02
CA GLU A 327 -3.21 -3.58 10.18
C GLU A 327 -3.40 -2.32 9.33
N ARG A 328 -2.39 -1.44 9.29
CA ARG A 328 -2.41 -0.24 8.44
C ARG A 328 -2.45 -0.60 6.94
N ASN A 329 -1.80 -1.69 6.54
CA ASN A 329 -1.85 -2.19 5.16
C ASN A 329 -3.13 -2.98 4.85
N LYS A 330 -3.71 -3.71 5.80
CA LYS A 330 -5.05 -4.31 5.70
C LYS A 330 -6.10 -3.23 5.47
N LYS A 331 -6.00 -2.08 6.15
CA LYS A 331 -6.83 -0.88 5.91
C LYS A 331 -6.66 -0.26 4.51
N LYS A 332 -5.52 -0.48 3.84
CA LYS A 332 -5.33 -0.10 2.42
C LYS A 332 -5.83 -1.18 1.45
N GLY A 333 -5.83 -2.44 1.88
CA GLY A 333 -6.28 -3.61 1.12
C GLY A 333 -7.80 -3.72 0.94
N SER A 334 -8.60 -3.13 1.83
CA SER A 334 -10.08 -3.12 1.74
C SER A 334 -10.63 -2.38 0.51
N LYS A 335 -9.81 -1.61 -0.21
CA LYS A 335 -10.20 -1.01 -1.50
C LYS A 335 -10.52 -2.07 -2.57
N GLY A 336 -10.13 -3.32 -2.34
CA GLY A 336 -10.34 -4.40 -3.30
C GLY A 336 -11.63 -5.17 -3.22
N ASP A 337 -12.20 -5.22 -2.03
CA ASP A 337 -13.50 -5.80 -1.80
C ASP A 337 -14.59 -4.87 -2.35
N VAL A 338 -14.35 -3.55 -2.31
CA VAL A 338 -15.28 -2.53 -2.86
C VAL A 338 -15.59 -2.75 -4.34
N VAL A 339 -14.63 -3.10 -5.20
CA VAL A 339 -14.91 -3.34 -6.64
C VAL A 339 -15.71 -4.63 -6.86
N MET A 340 -15.49 -5.67 -6.05
CA MET A 340 -16.32 -6.88 -6.09
C MET A 340 -17.71 -6.65 -5.52
N GLN A 341 -17.82 -5.88 -4.44
CA GLN A 341 -19.09 -5.52 -3.84
C GLN A 341 -19.90 -4.62 -4.78
N ILE A 342 -19.26 -3.69 -5.49
CA ILE A 342 -19.84 -2.94 -6.61
C ILE A 342 -20.38 -3.92 -7.66
N TYR A 343 -19.55 -4.85 -8.14
CA TYR A 343 -19.96 -5.86 -9.14
C TYR A 343 -21.09 -6.78 -8.64
N GLN A 344 -21.09 -7.16 -7.36
CA GLN A 344 -22.13 -8.00 -6.77
C GLN A 344 -23.44 -7.22 -6.54
N CYS A 345 -23.36 -5.96 -6.13
CA CYS A 345 -24.50 -5.04 -6.10
C CYS A 345 -25.07 -4.86 -7.52
N GLU A 346 -24.22 -4.73 -8.54
CA GLU A 346 -24.61 -4.68 -9.96
C GLU A 346 -25.28 -5.99 -10.44
N GLU A 347 -24.81 -7.16 -10.03
CA GLU A 347 -25.48 -8.43 -10.36
C GLU A 347 -26.85 -8.57 -9.68
N GLN A 348 -27.03 -8.01 -8.48
CA GLN A 348 -28.32 -8.03 -7.79
C GLN A 348 -29.29 -6.99 -8.36
N LEU A 349 -28.81 -5.80 -8.73
CA LEU A 349 -29.52 -4.84 -9.60
C LEU A 349 -30.08 -5.54 -10.85
N PHE A 350 -29.26 -6.41 -11.46
CA PHE A 350 -29.60 -7.18 -12.65
C PHE A 350 -30.57 -8.34 -12.38
N LYS A 351 -30.51 -9.04 -11.24
CA LYS A 351 -31.50 -10.09 -10.90
C LYS A 351 -32.90 -9.52 -10.71
N GLY A 352 -33.02 -8.29 -10.18
CA GLY A 352 -34.28 -7.55 -10.14
C GLY A 352 -34.79 -7.13 -11.52
N TRP A 353 -33.91 -6.98 -12.50
CA TRP A 353 -34.21 -6.56 -13.88
C TRP A 353 -33.85 -7.63 -14.92
N ASN A 354 -33.94 -8.92 -14.59
CA ASN A 354 -33.81 -9.96 -15.61
C ASN A 354 -34.99 -9.74 -16.56
N GLY A 355 -34.75 -9.53 -17.87
CA GLY A 355 -35.76 -9.27 -18.91
C GLY A 355 -36.85 -10.36 -19.08
N SER A 356 -37.00 -11.24 -18.09
CA SER A 356 -38.06 -12.23 -17.89
C SER A 356 -38.98 -11.96 -16.68
N LYS A 357 -38.68 -10.99 -15.78
CA LYS A 357 -39.53 -10.58 -14.66
C LYS A 357 -39.96 -9.12 -14.83
N SER A 358 -41.25 -8.85 -14.60
CA SER A 358 -41.88 -7.55 -14.85
C SER A 358 -41.18 -6.42 -14.06
N PRO A 359 -40.87 -5.26 -14.69
CA PRO A 359 -40.47 -4.02 -14.02
C PRO A 359 -41.45 -3.59 -12.91
N ASP A 360 -42.68 -4.10 -12.94
CA ASP A 360 -43.73 -3.77 -11.97
C ASP A 360 -43.49 -4.39 -10.59
N ASP A 361 -42.66 -5.42 -10.46
CA ASP A 361 -42.40 -6.13 -9.18
C ASP A 361 -41.08 -5.71 -8.50
N SER A 362 -40.26 -4.89 -9.16
CA SER A 362 -38.90 -4.52 -8.70
C SER A 362 -38.77 -3.03 -8.36
N LEU A 363 -37.90 -2.70 -7.40
CA LEU A 363 -37.65 -1.32 -6.97
C LEU A 363 -36.22 -1.13 -6.44
N ILE A 364 -35.63 0.04 -6.71
CA ILE A 364 -34.35 0.48 -6.15
C ILE A 364 -34.61 1.69 -5.26
N VAL A 365 -34.32 1.59 -3.97
CA VAL A 365 -34.53 2.66 -3.00
C VAL A 365 -33.19 3.20 -2.53
N ILE A 366 -32.96 4.51 -2.71
CA ILE A 366 -31.75 5.20 -2.22
C ILE A 366 -32.13 6.08 -1.04
N SER A 367 -31.63 5.75 0.15
CA SER A 367 -31.96 6.41 1.39
C SER A 367 -30.75 7.10 2.02
N GLY A 368 -30.94 8.25 2.67
CA GLY A 368 -29.87 8.90 3.41
C GLY A 368 -30.33 10.11 4.22
N CYS A 369 -29.41 10.65 5.03
CA CYS A 369 -29.67 11.82 5.87
C CYS A 369 -28.86 13.03 5.39
N GLY A 370 -29.41 14.23 5.55
CA GLY A 370 -28.76 15.48 5.15
C GLY A 370 -28.24 15.44 3.71
N THR A 371 -26.95 15.72 3.50
CA THR A 371 -26.32 15.70 2.17
C THR A 371 -26.42 14.33 1.50
N SER A 372 -26.34 13.23 2.24
CA SER A 372 -26.46 11.87 1.69
C SER A 372 -27.84 11.64 1.07
N GLY A 373 -28.91 12.07 1.75
CA GLY A 373 -30.28 12.00 1.22
C GLY A 373 -30.48 12.88 -0.01
N ARG A 374 -29.89 14.09 -0.03
CA ARG A 374 -29.93 15.00 -1.19
C ARG A 374 -29.21 14.41 -2.41
N ILE A 375 -28.07 13.75 -2.20
CA ILE A 375 -27.36 13.02 -3.25
C ILE A 375 -28.24 11.88 -3.78
N GLY A 376 -28.86 11.10 -2.88
CA GLY A 376 -29.80 10.04 -3.27
C GLY A 376 -30.91 10.55 -4.18
N PHE A 377 -31.56 11.65 -3.82
CA PHE A 377 -32.58 12.31 -4.66
C PHE A 377 -32.07 12.68 -6.06
N ILE A 378 -30.92 13.36 -6.15
CA ILE A 378 -30.34 13.78 -7.43
C ILE A 378 -30.04 12.56 -8.30
N THR A 379 -29.42 11.53 -7.71
CA THR A 379 -29.10 10.27 -8.39
C THR A 379 -30.38 9.59 -8.93
N VAL A 380 -31.41 9.44 -8.10
CA VAL A 380 -32.70 8.86 -8.51
C VAL A 380 -33.32 9.62 -9.68
N ARG A 381 -33.35 10.96 -9.60
CA ARG A 381 -33.90 11.80 -10.67
C ARG A 381 -33.13 11.63 -11.98
N SER A 382 -31.79 11.66 -11.92
CA SER A 382 -30.93 11.49 -13.09
C SER A 382 -31.15 10.14 -13.78
N PHE A 383 -31.15 9.04 -13.00
CA PHE A 383 -31.26 7.70 -13.56
C PHE A 383 -32.67 7.35 -14.02
N ASN A 384 -33.74 7.80 -13.35
CA ASN A 384 -35.10 7.66 -13.86
C ASN A 384 -35.30 8.42 -15.18
N LYS A 385 -34.77 9.65 -15.30
CA LYS A 385 -34.82 10.41 -16.56
C LYS A 385 -34.08 9.66 -17.67
N MET A 386 -32.90 9.10 -17.36
CA MET A 386 -32.13 8.30 -18.31
C MET A 386 -32.89 7.06 -18.78
N LEU A 387 -33.53 6.32 -17.87
CA LEU A 387 -34.34 5.14 -18.18
C LEU A 387 -35.54 5.45 -19.10
N GLN A 388 -36.16 6.61 -18.92
CA GLN A 388 -37.26 7.07 -19.79
C GLN A 388 -36.79 7.44 -21.20
N CYS A 389 -35.52 7.80 -21.36
CA CYS A 389 -34.91 8.10 -22.66
C CYS A 389 -34.44 6.84 -23.42
N LEU A 390 -34.55 5.65 -22.83
CA LEU A 390 -34.20 4.39 -23.50
C LEU A 390 -35.34 3.95 -24.42
N ASP A 391 -35.02 3.24 -25.50
CA ASP A 391 -36.02 2.52 -26.33
C ASP A 391 -35.93 0.99 -26.17
N PRO A 392 -37.00 0.28 -25.75
CA PRO A 392 -38.25 0.86 -25.24
C PRO A 392 -38.04 1.58 -23.88
N PRO A 393 -38.86 2.60 -23.56
CA PRO A 393 -38.78 3.31 -22.29
C PRO A 393 -38.98 2.38 -21.11
N VAL A 394 -38.09 2.49 -20.12
CA VAL A 394 -38.18 1.69 -18.89
C VAL A 394 -38.97 2.47 -17.85
N PRO A 395 -39.96 1.86 -17.16
CA PRO A 395 -40.67 2.49 -16.06
C PRO A 395 -39.72 3.01 -14.98
N GLN A 396 -40.15 4.03 -14.23
CA GLN A 396 -39.35 4.55 -13.11
C GLN A 396 -39.23 3.48 -12.02
N ILE A 397 -38.02 2.97 -11.83
CA ILE A 397 -37.70 1.93 -10.83
C ILE A 397 -36.85 2.45 -9.69
N TYR A 398 -36.34 3.69 -9.76
CA TYR A 398 -35.58 4.31 -8.69
C TYR A 398 -36.49 5.19 -7.82
N GLN A 399 -36.36 5.08 -6.51
CA GLN A 399 -37.03 5.91 -5.51
C GLN A 399 -36.03 6.40 -4.47
N TYR A 400 -36.28 7.56 -3.87
CA TYR A 400 -35.42 8.13 -2.84
C TYR A 400 -36.14 8.20 -1.50
N LEU A 401 -35.35 8.18 -0.42
CA LEU A 401 -35.78 8.50 0.94
C LEU A 401 -34.79 9.48 1.56
N ILE A 402 -35.32 10.53 2.17
CA ILE A 402 -34.52 11.51 2.90
C ILE A 402 -35.13 11.69 4.28
N SER A 403 -34.29 11.55 5.31
CA SER A 403 -34.71 11.80 6.68
C SER A 403 -35.22 13.24 6.84
N GLY A 404 -36.42 13.37 7.44
CA GLY A 404 -37.15 14.64 7.54
C GLY A 404 -38.04 14.96 6.35
N GLY A 405 -38.09 14.10 5.31
CA GLY A 405 -38.91 14.30 4.11
C GLY A 405 -38.43 15.46 3.23
N ASP A 406 -39.23 15.85 2.24
CA ASP A 406 -38.83 16.80 1.19
C ASP A 406 -38.43 18.19 1.72
N ILE A 407 -38.90 18.58 2.92
CA ILE A 407 -38.48 19.85 3.54
C ILE A 407 -36.97 19.87 3.86
N ALA A 408 -36.34 18.69 4.00
CA ALA A 408 -34.90 18.52 4.19
C ALA A 408 -34.08 18.90 2.94
N PHE A 409 -34.69 19.10 1.77
CA PHE A 409 -33.99 19.67 0.60
C PHE A 409 -33.60 21.13 0.82
N PHE A 410 -34.47 21.88 1.49
CA PHE A 410 -34.34 23.33 1.63
C PHE A 410 -33.84 23.76 3.01
N THR A 411 -33.98 22.89 4.02
CA THR A 411 -33.63 23.18 5.41
C THR A 411 -32.90 22.00 6.06
N SER A 412 -32.14 22.25 7.14
CA SER A 412 -31.53 21.16 7.92
C SER A 412 -32.57 20.52 8.84
N GLN A 413 -32.67 19.19 8.78
CA GLN A 413 -33.62 18.38 9.57
C GLN A 413 -32.88 17.29 10.36
N GLU A 414 -31.82 17.67 11.08
CA GLU A 414 -30.88 16.72 11.70
C GLU A 414 -31.52 15.82 12.77
N ARG A 415 -32.54 16.31 13.50
CA ARG A 415 -33.22 15.50 14.52
C ARG A 415 -33.94 14.26 13.96
N ALA A 416 -34.35 14.30 12.70
CA ALA A 416 -35.00 13.15 12.07
C ALA A 416 -34.00 12.02 11.78
N GLU A 417 -32.69 12.31 11.72
CA GLU A 417 -31.63 11.31 11.46
C GLU A 417 -31.53 10.28 12.60
N ASP A 418 -31.85 10.69 13.83
CA ASP A 418 -31.72 9.86 15.02
C ASP A 418 -32.90 8.88 15.24
N ASN A 419 -33.88 8.83 14.33
CA ASN A 419 -35.08 7.99 14.49
C ASN A 419 -35.06 6.75 13.57
N PRO A 420 -34.73 5.54 14.08
CA PRO A 420 -34.69 4.32 13.29
C PRO A 420 -36.09 3.83 12.87
N HIS A 421 -37.12 4.01 13.71
CA HIS A 421 -38.50 3.59 13.42
C HIS A 421 -39.14 4.38 12.30
N LEU A 422 -38.83 5.69 12.24
CA LEU A 422 -39.24 6.55 11.13
C LEU A 422 -38.65 6.04 9.81
N GLY A 423 -37.36 5.68 9.80
CA GLY A 423 -36.71 5.09 8.64
C GLY A 423 -37.44 3.85 8.11
N VAL A 424 -37.82 2.94 9.00
CA VAL A 424 -38.58 1.71 8.64
C VAL A 424 -39.97 2.06 8.10
N THR A 425 -40.65 3.03 8.71
CA THR A 425 -41.99 3.48 8.30
C THR A 425 -41.96 4.05 6.88
N ASP A 426 -41.02 4.95 6.61
CA ASP A 426 -40.83 5.56 5.29
C ASP A 426 -40.48 4.49 4.24
N LEU A 427 -39.62 3.54 4.59
CA LEU A 427 -39.24 2.43 3.70
C LEU A 427 -40.44 1.58 3.30
N LYS A 428 -41.26 1.16 4.27
CA LYS A 428 -42.46 0.36 4.00
C LYS A 428 -43.44 1.10 3.09
N GLN A 429 -43.59 2.42 3.30
CA GLN A 429 -44.48 3.25 2.48
C GLN A 429 -44.01 3.32 1.02
N VAL A 430 -42.71 3.47 0.78
CA VAL A 430 -42.15 3.55 -0.59
C VAL A 430 -42.12 2.20 -1.29
N VAL A 431 -41.86 1.12 -0.54
CA VAL A 431 -41.77 -0.23 -1.12
C VAL A 431 -43.13 -0.80 -1.51
N GLY A 432 -44.18 -0.60 -0.71
CA GLY A 432 -45.50 -1.18 -0.98
C GLY A 432 -45.44 -2.70 -1.16
N ASP A 433 -46.05 -3.22 -2.23
CA ASP A 433 -46.16 -4.67 -2.53
C ASP A 433 -45.03 -5.21 -3.43
N LYS A 434 -43.91 -4.48 -3.59
CA LYS A 434 -42.79 -4.91 -4.45
C LYS A 434 -42.13 -6.17 -3.88
N LYS A 435 -41.73 -7.08 -4.78
CA LYS A 435 -41.17 -8.39 -4.41
C LYS A 435 -39.64 -8.41 -4.42
N HIS A 436 -39.02 -7.47 -5.12
CA HIS A 436 -37.57 -7.42 -5.28
C HIS A 436 -37.08 -5.98 -5.07
N VAL A 437 -36.49 -5.70 -3.91
CA VAL A 437 -36.08 -4.35 -3.52
C VAL A 437 -34.58 -4.30 -3.25
N LEU A 438 -33.86 -3.49 -4.01
CA LEU A 438 -32.50 -3.10 -3.64
C LEU A 438 -32.55 -1.84 -2.79
N LEU A 439 -32.17 -1.96 -1.52
CA LEU A 439 -32.13 -0.85 -0.59
C LEU A 439 -30.70 -0.36 -0.42
N ILE A 440 -30.40 0.88 -0.81
CA ILE A 440 -29.09 1.51 -0.66
C ILE A 440 -29.18 2.60 0.41
N GLY A 441 -28.69 2.30 1.61
CA GLY A 441 -28.58 3.23 2.73
C GLY A 441 -27.24 3.97 2.72
N ILE A 442 -27.27 5.30 2.56
CA ILE A 442 -26.07 6.14 2.50
C ILE A 442 -25.81 6.77 3.88
N THR A 443 -24.67 6.44 4.47
CA THR A 443 -24.19 7.03 5.72
C THR A 443 -22.66 7.09 5.72
N CYS A 444 -22.11 8.26 5.41
CA CYS A 444 -20.66 8.46 5.31
C CYS A 444 -19.89 7.97 6.55
N GLY A 445 -20.44 8.22 7.74
CA GLY A 445 -19.84 7.89 9.02
C GLY A 445 -20.18 6.52 9.60
N LEU A 446 -21.09 5.76 8.98
CA LEU A 446 -21.68 4.53 9.57
C LEU A 446 -22.32 4.82 10.94
N SER A 447 -23.19 5.82 10.99
CA SER A 447 -23.65 6.41 12.27
C SER A 447 -25.11 6.81 12.34
N ALA A 448 -25.85 6.85 11.22
CA ALA A 448 -27.18 7.43 11.13
C ALA A 448 -28.29 6.42 11.51
N PRO A 449 -28.97 6.55 12.67
CA PRO A 449 -29.98 5.58 13.10
C PRO A 449 -31.14 5.38 12.12
N TYR A 450 -31.59 6.44 11.44
CA TYR A 450 -32.62 6.37 10.39
C TYR A 450 -32.27 5.34 9.30
N VAL A 451 -31.02 5.33 8.84
CA VAL A 451 -30.54 4.35 7.86
C VAL A 451 -30.33 2.97 8.50
N ALA A 452 -29.85 2.93 9.74
CA ALA A 452 -29.64 1.68 10.47
C ALA A 452 -30.95 0.89 10.62
N GLY A 453 -32.05 1.55 11.01
CA GLY A 453 -33.36 0.91 11.15
C GLY A 453 -33.86 0.31 9.83
N GLN A 454 -33.66 1.01 8.71
CA GLN A 454 -34.02 0.51 7.38
C GLN A 454 -33.25 -0.75 6.99
N ILE A 455 -31.93 -0.75 7.23
CA ILE A 455 -31.07 -1.90 6.92
C ILE A 455 -31.38 -3.08 7.85
N ASP A 456 -31.61 -2.83 9.14
CA ASP A 456 -31.99 -3.86 10.12
C ASP A 456 -33.29 -4.56 9.70
N TYR A 457 -34.31 -3.79 9.33
CA TYR A 457 -35.56 -4.31 8.81
C TYR A 457 -35.38 -5.12 7.51
N ALA A 458 -34.57 -4.62 6.57
CA ALA A 458 -34.28 -5.32 5.32
C ALA A 458 -33.53 -6.65 5.55
N LEU A 459 -32.64 -6.72 6.55
CA LEU A 459 -31.93 -7.94 6.93
C LEU A 459 -32.85 -9.01 7.51
N ASP A 460 -34.01 -8.64 8.08
CA ASP A 460 -35.03 -9.58 8.52
C ASP A 460 -35.90 -10.12 7.36
N HIS A 461 -35.83 -9.50 6.17
CA HIS A 461 -36.70 -9.77 5.02
C HIS A 461 -35.88 -9.96 3.72
N LEU A 462 -34.83 -10.79 3.78
CA LEU A 462 -33.90 -11.03 2.65
C LEU A 462 -34.52 -11.77 1.45
N ASP A 463 -35.75 -12.25 1.58
CA ASP A 463 -36.56 -12.78 0.48
C ASP A 463 -37.09 -11.68 -0.45
N VAL A 464 -37.29 -10.47 0.09
CA VAL A 464 -37.73 -9.27 -0.64
C VAL A 464 -36.57 -8.31 -0.87
N PHE A 465 -35.73 -8.10 0.15
CA PHE A 465 -34.72 -7.05 0.16
C PHE A 465 -33.31 -7.57 -0.12
N THR A 466 -32.54 -6.74 -0.81
CA THR A 466 -31.08 -6.80 -0.82
C THR A 466 -30.56 -5.51 -0.17
N PRO A 467 -30.15 -5.53 1.11
CA PRO A 467 -29.63 -4.36 1.79
C PRO A 467 -28.20 -4.02 1.37
N VAL A 468 -27.94 -2.75 1.14
CA VAL A 468 -26.64 -2.19 0.82
C VAL A 468 -26.38 -0.97 1.69
N ILE A 469 -25.24 -0.89 2.35
CA ILE A 469 -24.77 0.33 3.01
C ILE A 469 -23.66 0.96 2.18
N VAL A 470 -23.74 2.26 1.91
CA VAL A 470 -22.64 3.08 1.39
C VAL A 470 -22.10 3.96 2.50
N GLY A 471 -20.84 3.76 2.87
CA GLY A 471 -20.14 4.56 3.89
C GLY A 471 -18.66 4.69 3.59
N PHE A 472 -17.89 5.33 4.48
CA PHE A 472 -16.44 5.52 4.25
C PHE A 472 -15.57 5.23 5.47
N ASN A 473 -16.19 4.70 6.53
CA ASN A 473 -15.50 4.19 7.70
C ASN A 473 -15.33 2.66 7.61
N PRO A 474 -14.25 2.12 8.19
CA PRO A 474 -14.16 0.69 8.48
C PRO A 474 -15.36 0.22 9.30
N ALA A 475 -15.83 -1.01 9.09
CA ALA A 475 -16.97 -1.60 9.80
C ALA A 475 -16.80 -1.54 11.33
N ASN A 476 -15.59 -1.82 11.82
CA ASN A 476 -15.24 -1.76 13.24
C ASN A 476 -15.20 -0.35 13.85
N LEU A 477 -15.38 0.70 13.04
CA LEU A 477 -15.53 2.09 13.50
C LEU A 477 -16.96 2.60 13.32
N ALA A 478 -17.91 1.73 12.97
CA ALA A 478 -19.32 2.07 13.02
C ALA A 478 -19.75 2.44 14.44
N ARG A 479 -20.80 3.26 14.56
CA ARG A 479 -21.23 3.80 15.85
C ARG A 479 -21.75 2.69 16.77
N ASP A 480 -21.00 2.41 17.83
CA ASP A 480 -21.37 1.46 18.88
C ASP A 480 -21.90 2.19 20.12
N VAL A 481 -22.96 2.96 19.93
CA VAL A 481 -23.64 3.71 20.99
C VAL A 481 -25.13 3.38 20.90
N SER A 482 -25.76 3.14 22.06
CA SER A 482 -27.20 2.90 22.16
C SER A 482 -27.99 4.06 21.55
N VAL A 483 -28.98 3.72 20.74
CA VAL A 483 -29.95 4.68 20.19
C VAL A 483 -31.17 4.68 21.11
N GLU A 484 -31.72 5.87 21.39
CA GLU A 484 -32.94 6.00 22.20
C GLU A 484 -34.11 5.27 21.53
N ASP A 485 -34.90 4.54 22.34
CA ASP A 485 -36.04 3.75 21.89
C ASP A 485 -35.73 2.69 20.81
N TRP A 486 -34.49 2.20 20.74
CA TRP A 486 -34.11 1.12 19.82
C TRP A 486 -33.14 0.12 20.46
N ASP A 487 -33.26 -1.16 20.10
CA ASP A 487 -32.62 -2.28 20.79
C ASP A 487 -31.22 -2.62 20.26
N LYS A 488 -30.74 -1.90 19.22
CA LYS A 488 -29.46 -2.17 18.54
C LYS A 488 -28.61 -0.93 18.36
N THR A 489 -27.31 -1.11 18.22
CA THR A 489 -26.37 -0.08 17.77
C THR A 489 -26.17 -0.14 16.25
N PHE A 490 -25.62 0.92 15.65
CA PHE A 490 -25.27 0.90 14.23
C PHE A 490 -24.21 -0.18 13.95
N TYR A 491 -23.24 -0.34 14.86
CA TYR A 491 -22.20 -1.37 14.76
C TYR A 491 -22.78 -2.79 14.68
N GLU A 492 -23.78 -3.10 15.50
CA GLU A 492 -24.46 -4.41 15.45
C GLU A 492 -25.15 -4.66 14.11
N VAL A 493 -25.80 -3.65 13.52
CA VAL A 493 -26.41 -3.74 12.19
C VAL A 493 -25.37 -3.96 11.10
N VAL A 494 -24.22 -3.27 11.18
CA VAL A 494 -23.11 -3.47 10.24
C VAL A 494 -22.57 -4.90 10.32
N ASN A 495 -22.38 -5.45 11.52
CA ASN A 495 -21.94 -6.84 11.69
C ASN A 495 -22.94 -7.83 11.08
N ARG A 496 -24.24 -7.61 11.30
CA ARG A 496 -25.30 -8.42 10.66
C ARG A 496 -25.23 -8.34 9.13
N LEU A 497 -24.98 -7.15 8.58
CA LEU A 497 -24.83 -6.95 7.14
C LEU A 497 -23.58 -7.66 6.59
N GLU A 498 -22.46 -7.64 7.31
CA GLU A 498 -21.24 -8.37 6.93
C GLU A 498 -21.46 -9.89 6.92
N GLU A 499 -22.25 -10.44 7.84
CA GLU A 499 -22.65 -11.85 7.80
C GLU A 499 -23.52 -12.16 6.57
N ALA A 500 -24.52 -11.33 6.27
CA ALA A 500 -25.34 -11.47 5.06
C ALA A 500 -24.51 -11.35 3.77
N GLN A 501 -23.42 -10.57 3.81
CA GLN A 501 -22.50 -10.40 2.68
C GLN A 501 -21.70 -11.66 2.37
N LYS A 502 -21.34 -12.48 3.37
CA LYS A 502 -20.69 -13.78 3.14
C LYS A 502 -21.54 -14.70 2.25
N GLU A 503 -22.86 -14.63 2.41
CA GLU A 503 -23.83 -15.36 1.60
C GLU A 503 -24.30 -14.59 0.34
N LYS A 504 -23.72 -13.41 0.05
CA LYS A 504 -24.11 -12.53 -1.06
C LYS A 504 -25.57 -12.06 -1.04
N LYS A 505 -26.13 -11.91 0.17
CA LYS A 505 -27.51 -11.45 0.42
C LYS A 505 -27.60 -9.99 0.84
N GLY A 506 -26.49 -9.36 1.21
CA GLY A 506 -26.38 -7.92 1.50
C GLY A 506 -24.95 -7.42 1.28
N PHE A 507 -24.72 -6.10 1.25
CA PHE A 507 -23.41 -5.55 0.91
C PHE A 507 -23.06 -4.27 1.69
N LEU A 508 -21.86 -4.22 2.26
CA LEU A 508 -21.25 -3.03 2.83
C LEU A 508 -20.24 -2.45 1.85
N LEU A 509 -20.59 -1.36 1.19
CA LEU A 509 -19.74 -0.58 0.31
C LEU A 509 -19.04 0.53 1.09
N ASN A 510 -17.85 0.25 1.63
CA ASN A 510 -17.13 1.19 2.50
C ASN A 510 -15.69 1.54 2.10
N PRO A 511 -15.44 2.13 0.90
CA PRO A 511 -14.09 2.55 0.52
C PRO A 511 -13.51 3.58 1.49
N ILE A 512 -12.29 3.33 1.97
CA ILE A 512 -11.63 4.27 2.89
C ILE A 512 -11.03 5.44 2.09
N ILE A 513 -11.71 6.59 2.16
CA ILE A 513 -11.32 7.83 1.45
C ILE A 513 -10.41 8.75 2.28
N GLY A 514 -10.16 8.41 3.56
CA GLY A 514 -9.39 9.22 4.50
C GLY A 514 -10.19 10.41 5.07
N PRO A 515 -9.63 11.14 6.05
CA PRO A 515 -10.34 12.19 6.77
C PRO A 515 -10.76 13.36 5.87
N GLU A 516 -11.78 14.09 6.28
CA GLU A 516 -12.22 15.33 5.62
C GLU A 516 -11.18 16.45 5.81
N PRO A 517 -11.02 17.39 4.84
CA PRO A 517 -10.16 18.55 5.01
C PRO A 517 -10.61 19.44 6.18
N ILE A 518 -11.92 19.48 6.44
CA ILE A 518 -12.52 20.03 7.65
C ILE A 518 -13.16 18.86 8.38
N THR A 519 -12.62 18.48 9.54
CA THR A 519 -13.04 17.31 10.31
C THR A 519 -14.56 17.29 10.51
N GLY A 520 -15.20 16.19 10.11
CA GLY A 520 -16.65 15.99 10.25
C GLY A 520 -17.52 16.57 9.12
N SER A 521 -16.94 17.34 8.18
CA SER A 521 -17.68 17.90 7.03
C SER A 521 -17.91 16.86 5.93
N THR A 522 -18.75 15.86 6.22
CA THR A 522 -19.05 14.71 5.33
C THR A 522 -19.64 15.12 3.97
N ARG A 523 -20.15 16.36 3.83
CA ARG A 523 -20.61 16.92 2.56
C ARG A 523 -19.51 17.12 1.51
N MET A 524 -18.24 17.13 1.92
CA MET A 524 -17.09 17.37 1.03
C MET A 524 -16.64 16.07 0.35
N LYS A 525 -15.66 15.37 0.91
CA LYS A 525 -15.13 14.14 0.29
C LYS A 525 -16.16 13.01 0.35
N GLY A 526 -16.83 12.81 1.47
CA GLY A 526 -17.86 11.78 1.63
C GLY A 526 -18.98 11.91 0.61
N GLY A 527 -19.55 13.11 0.48
CA GLY A 527 -20.58 13.41 -0.52
C GLY A 527 -20.09 13.19 -1.95
N SER A 528 -18.91 13.72 -2.29
CA SER A 528 -18.34 13.58 -3.64
C SER A 528 -18.06 12.11 -3.99
N ALA A 529 -17.50 11.34 -3.05
CA ALA A 529 -17.22 9.92 -3.22
C ALA A 529 -18.52 9.11 -3.34
N THR A 530 -19.56 9.47 -2.59
CA THR A 530 -20.90 8.83 -2.69
C THR A 530 -21.45 9.00 -4.09
N LYS A 531 -21.47 10.23 -4.62
CA LYS A 531 -22.00 10.51 -5.96
C LYS A 531 -21.22 9.73 -7.02
N LEU A 532 -19.90 9.78 -6.97
CA LEU A 532 -19.03 9.04 -7.89
C LEU A 532 -19.30 7.53 -7.85
N LEU A 533 -19.43 6.95 -6.66
CA LEU A 533 -19.67 5.53 -6.47
C LEU A 533 -21.03 5.11 -7.03
N LEU A 534 -22.09 5.82 -6.69
CA LEU A 534 -23.45 5.52 -7.16
C LEU A 534 -23.57 5.67 -8.68
N ASP A 535 -23.01 6.75 -9.24
CA ASP A 535 -23.04 6.96 -10.69
C ASP A 535 -22.32 5.84 -11.42
N THR A 536 -21.16 5.41 -10.92
CA THR A 536 -20.38 4.33 -11.52
C THR A 536 -21.19 3.03 -11.51
N ILE A 537 -21.76 2.65 -10.37
CA ILE A 537 -22.57 1.43 -10.20
C ILE A 537 -23.78 1.43 -11.14
N PHE A 538 -24.57 2.51 -11.15
CA PHE A 538 -25.80 2.54 -11.92
C PHE A 538 -25.57 2.73 -13.42
N MET A 539 -24.56 3.49 -13.84
CA MET A 539 -24.16 3.56 -15.25
C MET A 539 -23.70 2.21 -15.76
N ALA A 540 -22.85 1.50 -15.02
CA ALA A 540 -22.44 0.14 -15.36
C ALA A 540 -23.65 -0.81 -15.46
N GLY A 541 -24.60 -0.71 -14.54
CA GLY A 541 -25.86 -1.45 -14.57
C GLY A 541 -26.69 -1.19 -15.84
N ILE A 542 -26.89 0.08 -16.21
CA ILE A 542 -27.65 0.45 -17.43
C ILE A 542 -26.92 -0.01 -18.69
N LEU A 543 -25.60 0.19 -18.76
CA LEU A 543 -24.78 -0.27 -19.88
C LEU A 543 -24.81 -1.79 -20.03
N LYS A 544 -24.96 -2.56 -18.95
CA LYS A 544 -25.12 -4.02 -19.02
C LYS A 544 -26.46 -4.43 -19.66
N VAL A 545 -27.54 -3.67 -19.42
CA VAL A 545 -28.86 -3.97 -19.97
C VAL A 545 -28.95 -3.65 -21.47
N LYS A 546 -28.33 -2.54 -21.90
CA LYS A 546 -28.32 -2.12 -23.31
C LYS A 546 -27.14 -2.70 -24.11
N GLY A 547 -26.02 -2.96 -23.44
CA GLY A 547 -24.74 -3.38 -24.02
C GLY A 547 -24.46 -4.85 -23.82
N GLN A 548 -25.31 -5.72 -24.38
CA GLN A 548 -24.94 -7.12 -24.66
C GLN A 548 -23.77 -7.24 -25.66
N THR A 549 -23.28 -6.12 -26.19
CA THR A 549 -22.39 -6.03 -27.36
C THR A 549 -20.91 -5.86 -27.01
N LEU A 550 -20.56 -5.03 -26.01
CA LEU A 550 -19.19 -4.97 -25.47
C LEU A 550 -18.76 -6.22 -24.68
N LEU A 551 -19.75 -7.06 -24.33
CA LEU A 551 -19.60 -8.35 -23.62
C LEU A 551 -19.14 -9.50 -24.55
N ASN A 552 -19.26 -9.32 -25.87
CA ASN A 552 -18.78 -10.31 -26.83
C ASN A 552 -17.28 -10.10 -27.10
N LYS A 553 -16.57 -11.21 -27.31
CA LYS A 553 -15.11 -11.28 -27.45
C LYS A 553 -14.53 -10.30 -28.50
N ASP A 554 -15.36 -9.86 -29.45
CA ASP A 554 -14.96 -9.13 -30.65
C ASP A 554 -15.57 -7.71 -30.77
N GLY A 555 -16.28 -7.21 -29.75
CA GLY A 555 -16.89 -5.87 -29.78
C GLY A 555 -15.93 -4.74 -29.36
N HIS A 556 -15.98 -3.61 -30.07
CA HIS A 556 -15.14 -2.42 -29.85
C HIS A 556 -15.95 -1.20 -29.38
N LEU A 557 -15.29 -0.27 -28.69
CA LEU A 557 -15.85 1.02 -28.27
C LEU A 557 -15.18 2.17 -29.01
N TYR A 558 -15.98 2.97 -29.71
CA TYR A 558 -15.51 4.12 -30.46
C TYR A 558 -16.08 5.41 -29.89
N TYR A 559 -15.23 6.25 -29.34
CA TYR A 559 -15.58 7.62 -28.99
C TYR A 559 -15.42 8.52 -30.20
N VAL A 560 -16.43 9.32 -30.52
CA VAL A 560 -16.42 10.29 -31.62
C VAL A 560 -16.86 11.62 -31.05
N GLY A 561 -16.01 12.64 -31.04
CA GLY A 561 -16.38 13.91 -30.45
C GLY A 561 -15.56 15.08 -30.95
N ASP A 562 -16.03 16.28 -30.66
CA ASP A 562 -15.34 17.54 -30.97
C ASP A 562 -14.84 18.21 -29.70
N ASP A 563 -13.97 19.20 -29.89
CA ASP A 563 -13.50 20.10 -28.86
C ASP A 563 -12.96 19.31 -27.64
N ILE A 564 -13.11 19.86 -26.43
CA ILE A 564 -12.55 19.29 -25.23
C ILE A 564 -13.09 17.90 -24.89
N VAL A 565 -14.36 17.60 -25.19
CA VAL A 565 -14.95 16.27 -24.92
C VAL A 565 -14.37 15.19 -25.84
N GLY A 566 -14.04 15.54 -27.09
CA GLY A 566 -13.27 14.67 -27.99
C GLY A 566 -11.84 14.45 -27.50
N VAL A 567 -11.19 15.47 -26.94
CA VAL A 567 -9.84 15.32 -26.36
C VAL A 567 -9.85 14.37 -25.15
N PHE A 568 -10.80 14.52 -24.22
CA PHE A 568 -10.92 13.61 -23.08
C PHE A 568 -11.21 12.16 -23.51
N SER A 569 -11.91 11.99 -24.63
CA SER A 569 -12.14 10.68 -25.23
C SER A 569 -10.86 10.01 -25.73
N LEU A 570 -9.94 10.79 -26.33
CA LEU A 570 -8.62 10.28 -26.72
C LEU A 570 -7.81 9.86 -25.48
N LEU A 571 -7.84 10.67 -24.43
CA LEU A 571 -7.12 10.41 -23.18
C LEU A 571 -7.62 9.11 -22.52
N ASP A 572 -8.93 8.95 -22.34
CA ASP A 572 -9.51 7.73 -21.77
C ASP A 572 -9.17 6.47 -22.59
N ALA A 573 -9.34 6.53 -23.92
CA ALA A 573 -9.02 5.42 -24.82
C ALA A 573 -7.53 5.01 -24.72
N SER A 574 -6.62 5.98 -24.67
CA SER A 574 -5.17 5.75 -24.61
C SER A 574 -4.69 5.01 -23.35
N GLU A 575 -5.44 5.11 -22.25
CA GLU A 575 -5.11 4.44 -20.99
C GLU A 575 -5.59 2.99 -20.97
N CYS A 576 -6.47 2.57 -21.88
CA CYS A 576 -7.02 1.22 -21.89
C CYS A 576 -5.96 0.13 -22.16
N PRO A 577 -5.08 0.24 -23.18
CA PRO A 577 -4.07 -0.79 -23.46
C PRO A 577 -3.10 -1.09 -22.31
N PRO A 578 -2.46 -0.10 -21.65
CA PRO A 578 -1.55 -0.39 -20.54
C PRO A 578 -2.29 -0.89 -19.29
N THR A 579 -3.53 -0.45 -19.09
CA THR A 579 -4.33 -0.74 -17.88
C THR A 579 -4.97 -2.12 -17.93
N PHE A 580 -5.61 -2.47 -19.04
CA PHE A 580 -6.40 -3.70 -19.18
C PHE A 580 -5.78 -4.69 -20.15
N GLY A 581 -4.58 -4.44 -20.67
CA GLY A 581 -3.96 -5.28 -21.70
C GLY A 581 -4.78 -5.36 -22.97
N SER A 582 -5.62 -4.36 -23.22
CA SER A 582 -6.45 -4.26 -24.41
C SER A 582 -5.62 -3.99 -25.64
N ASP A 583 -6.16 -4.35 -26.80
CA ASP A 583 -5.61 -3.86 -28.06
C ASP A 583 -5.96 -2.40 -28.23
N LEU A 584 -5.18 -1.70 -29.06
CA LEU A 584 -5.42 -0.29 -29.33
C LEU A 584 -6.81 -0.07 -29.93
N GLU A 585 -7.32 -1.06 -30.68
CA GLU A 585 -8.63 -1.00 -31.35
C GLU A 585 -9.82 -1.35 -30.44
N ASP A 586 -9.58 -1.94 -29.25
CA ASP A 586 -10.65 -2.29 -28.29
C ASP A 586 -11.44 -1.03 -27.85
N VAL A 587 -10.73 0.07 -27.61
CA VAL A 587 -11.30 1.39 -27.29
C VAL A 587 -10.51 2.46 -28.04
N ARG A 588 -11.17 3.21 -28.92
CA ARG A 588 -10.54 4.26 -29.75
C ARG A 588 -11.31 5.56 -29.67
N GLY A 589 -10.59 6.68 -29.57
CA GLY A 589 -11.15 8.01 -29.71
C GLY A 589 -10.88 8.63 -31.08
N PHE A 590 -11.83 9.41 -31.57
CA PHE A 590 -11.75 10.21 -32.79
C PHE A 590 -12.23 11.64 -32.52
N LEU A 591 -11.45 12.60 -33.02
CA LEU A 591 -11.59 14.03 -32.80
C LEU A 591 -11.89 14.75 -34.12
N TYR A 592 -12.90 15.62 -34.15
CA TYR A 592 -13.14 16.49 -35.31
C TYR A 592 -11.91 17.38 -35.57
N GLY A 593 -11.52 17.54 -36.83
CA GLY A 593 -10.28 18.25 -37.21
C GLY A 593 -8.98 17.53 -36.85
N GLY A 594 -9.02 16.38 -36.15
CA GLY A 594 -7.86 15.56 -35.83
C GLY A 594 -6.75 16.32 -35.07
N PHE A 595 -5.49 16.12 -35.45
CA PHE A 595 -4.34 16.75 -34.78
C PHE A 595 -4.31 18.28 -34.87
N SER A 596 -4.99 18.87 -35.87
CA SER A 596 -5.05 20.33 -36.01
C SER A 596 -5.71 21.03 -34.81
N CYS A 597 -6.56 20.31 -34.07
CA CYS A 597 -7.29 20.81 -32.91
C CYS A 597 -6.55 20.60 -31.58
N LEU A 598 -5.48 19.78 -31.55
CA LEU A 598 -4.76 19.44 -30.31
C LEU A 598 -3.66 20.43 -29.93
N GLY A 599 -3.09 21.16 -30.89
CA GLY A 599 -1.95 22.05 -30.65
C GLY A 599 -0.71 21.32 -30.12
N ASN A 600 -0.54 20.04 -30.44
CA ASN A 600 0.57 19.22 -29.97
C ASN A 600 1.89 19.62 -30.65
N LYS A 601 3.01 19.43 -29.93
CA LYS A 601 4.34 19.89 -30.39
C LYS A 601 4.83 19.25 -31.68
N GLU A 602 4.44 18.00 -31.93
CA GLU A 602 4.87 17.22 -33.11
C GLU A 602 4.01 17.49 -34.35
N GLY A 603 2.94 18.29 -34.25
CA GLY A 603 2.00 18.52 -35.34
C GLY A 603 1.21 17.26 -35.72
N ASP A 604 0.87 17.11 -36.99
CA ASP A 604 0.09 15.98 -37.47
C ASP A 604 0.92 14.68 -37.52
N ILE A 605 0.54 13.70 -36.70
CA ILE A 605 1.13 12.36 -36.65
C ILE A 605 0.12 11.27 -37.09
N SER A 606 -0.87 11.62 -37.90
CA SER A 606 -1.90 10.72 -38.44
C SER A 606 -1.35 9.52 -39.20
N THR A 607 -0.13 9.62 -39.74
CA THR A 607 0.60 8.50 -40.35
C THR A 607 0.91 7.36 -39.38
N LYS A 608 1.04 7.68 -38.07
CA LYS A 608 1.25 6.69 -37.01
C LYS A 608 -0.07 6.27 -36.36
N ILE A 609 -0.93 7.24 -36.06
CA ILE A 609 -2.21 6.99 -35.40
C ILE A 609 -3.29 7.94 -35.93
N PRO A 610 -4.18 7.48 -36.82
CA PRO A 610 -5.22 8.33 -37.36
C PRO A 610 -6.33 8.54 -36.33
N ILE A 611 -6.66 9.80 -36.04
CA ILE A 611 -7.64 10.19 -35.02
C ILE A 611 -8.75 11.10 -35.54
N SER A 612 -8.77 11.45 -36.83
CA SER A 612 -9.81 12.33 -37.35
C SER A 612 -11.14 11.61 -37.50
N VAL A 613 -12.25 12.31 -37.25
CA VAL A 613 -13.60 11.78 -37.53
C VAL A 613 -13.78 11.44 -39.01
N ASP A 614 -13.19 12.22 -39.93
CA ASP A 614 -13.21 11.91 -41.36
C ASP A 614 -12.58 10.55 -41.66
N TYR A 615 -11.45 10.23 -41.02
CA TYR A 615 -10.83 8.92 -41.15
C TYR A 615 -11.74 7.82 -40.60
N PHE A 616 -12.34 8.03 -39.41
CA PHE A 616 -13.26 7.05 -38.84
C PHE A 616 -14.44 6.75 -39.77
N VAL A 617 -15.11 7.79 -40.28
CA VAL A 617 -16.26 7.66 -41.17
C VAL A 617 -15.88 6.98 -42.50
N ASN A 618 -14.73 7.33 -43.08
CA ASN A 618 -14.34 6.83 -44.39
C ASN A 618 -13.68 5.45 -44.36
N ASN A 619 -13.02 5.08 -43.26
CA ASN A 619 -12.17 3.89 -43.22
C ASN A 619 -12.63 2.82 -42.20
N ARG A 620 -13.38 3.19 -41.16
CA ARG A 620 -13.73 2.28 -40.05
C ARG A 620 -15.21 1.99 -39.96
N LEU A 621 -16.06 2.97 -40.26
CA LEU A 621 -17.51 2.88 -40.07
C LEU A 621 -18.16 1.72 -40.82
N ALA A 622 -17.66 1.37 -42.01
CA ALA A 622 -18.16 0.26 -42.81
C ALA A 622 -17.75 -1.12 -42.28
N GLU A 623 -16.70 -1.20 -41.47
CA GLU A 623 -16.17 -2.43 -40.87
C GLU A 623 -16.93 -2.82 -39.59
N LEU A 624 -17.71 -1.89 -39.03
CA LEU A 624 -18.41 -2.10 -37.77
C LEU A 624 -19.51 -3.16 -37.88
N THR A 625 -19.69 -3.85 -36.77
CA THR A 625 -20.66 -4.92 -36.54
C THR A 625 -21.71 -4.48 -35.53
N LYS A 626 -22.71 -5.34 -35.31
CA LYS A 626 -23.71 -5.15 -34.26
C LYS A 626 -23.13 -5.21 -32.85
N ASP A 627 -21.93 -5.76 -32.69
CA ASP A 627 -21.27 -5.91 -31.38
C ASP A 627 -20.44 -4.66 -31.01
N ASP A 628 -20.33 -3.68 -31.92
CA ASP A 628 -19.60 -2.44 -31.68
C ASP A 628 -20.50 -1.34 -31.12
N MET A 629 -19.90 -0.43 -30.34
CA MET A 629 -20.58 0.74 -29.78
C MET A 629 -19.86 2.03 -30.18
N ILE A 630 -20.63 3.01 -30.64
CA ILE A 630 -20.18 4.37 -30.90
C ILE A 630 -20.79 5.28 -29.83
N ILE A 631 -19.94 6.01 -29.11
CA ILE A 631 -20.35 7.08 -28.22
C ILE A 631 -19.98 8.40 -28.87
N PHE A 632 -21.00 9.14 -29.31
CA PHE A 632 -20.85 10.46 -29.88
C PHE A 632 -20.89 11.50 -28.76
N LEU A 633 -19.87 12.37 -28.64
CA LEU A 633 -19.79 13.41 -27.62
C LEU A 633 -19.87 14.79 -28.25
N CYS A 634 -20.78 15.62 -27.74
CA CYS A 634 -20.96 16.99 -28.22
C CYS A 634 -21.26 17.98 -27.08
N LEU A 635 -21.08 19.27 -27.38
CA LEU A 635 -21.42 20.38 -26.50
C LEU A 635 -22.57 21.16 -27.13
N ASP A 636 -23.64 21.38 -26.37
CA ASP A 636 -24.83 22.13 -26.83
C ASP A 636 -25.34 21.66 -28.22
N GLY A 637 -25.35 20.34 -28.44
CA GLY A 637 -25.78 19.71 -29.68
C GLY A 637 -24.84 19.89 -30.87
N LYS A 638 -23.61 20.39 -30.67
CA LYS A 638 -22.65 20.69 -31.73
C LYS A 638 -21.29 19.98 -31.54
N PRO A 639 -20.65 19.55 -32.65
CA PRO A 639 -21.21 19.49 -34.00
C PRO A 639 -22.35 18.47 -34.07
N GLU A 640 -23.19 18.56 -35.11
CA GLU A 640 -24.18 17.52 -35.35
C GLU A 640 -23.47 16.20 -35.71
N PRO A 641 -23.97 15.06 -35.21
CA PRO A 641 -23.40 13.76 -35.50
C PRO A 641 -23.53 13.47 -37.01
N PRO A 642 -22.51 12.88 -37.64
CA PRO A 642 -22.59 12.47 -39.02
C PRO A 642 -23.74 11.48 -39.17
N LYS A 643 -24.68 11.75 -40.08
CA LYS A 643 -25.85 10.89 -40.31
C LYS A 643 -25.46 9.43 -40.60
N SER A 644 -24.29 9.23 -41.19
CA SER A 644 -23.71 7.91 -41.48
C SER A 644 -23.51 7.05 -40.22
N LEU A 645 -23.28 7.65 -39.04
CA LEU A 645 -23.13 6.91 -37.78
C LEU A 645 -24.38 6.10 -37.46
N PHE A 646 -25.56 6.70 -37.60
CA PHE A 646 -26.85 6.05 -37.28
C PHE A 646 -27.30 5.04 -38.33
N THR A 647 -26.71 5.07 -39.53
CA THR A 647 -26.92 4.04 -40.55
C THR A 647 -25.92 2.89 -40.44
N SER A 648 -24.97 2.97 -39.49
CA SER A 648 -24.00 1.90 -39.27
C SER A 648 -24.65 0.70 -38.58
N LYS A 649 -23.95 -0.44 -38.58
CA LYS A 649 -24.41 -1.64 -37.87
C LYS A 649 -24.23 -1.56 -36.36
N ALA A 650 -23.42 -0.59 -35.88
CA ALA A 650 -23.06 -0.45 -34.47
C ALA A 650 -24.16 0.24 -33.65
N HIS A 651 -24.14 0.00 -32.33
CA HIS A 651 -24.98 0.75 -31.41
C HIS A 651 -24.46 2.17 -31.24
N VAL A 652 -25.30 3.17 -31.45
CA VAL A 652 -24.92 4.58 -31.30
C VAL A 652 -25.61 5.19 -30.08
N CYS A 653 -24.81 5.81 -29.21
CA CYS A 653 -25.28 6.62 -28.08
C CYS A 653 -24.68 8.03 -28.19
N THR A 654 -25.47 9.05 -27.92
CA THR A 654 -24.98 10.44 -27.89
C THR A 654 -24.93 10.95 -26.45
N LEU A 655 -23.77 11.48 -26.03
CA LEU A 655 -23.59 12.23 -24.80
C LEU A 655 -23.48 13.71 -25.15
N ASN A 656 -24.51 14.47 -24.81
CA ASN A 656 -24.58 15.90 -25.09
C ASN A 656 -24.45 16.68 -23.79
N PHE A 657 -23.39 17.47 -23.64
CA PHE A 657 -23.20 18.34 -22.46
C PHE A 657 -23.80 19.70 -22.76
N THR A 658 -24.80 20.11 -21.96
CA THR A 658 -25.56 21.34 -22.22
C THR A 658 -25.55 22.28 -21.02
N THR A 659 -25.78 23.55 -21.31
CA THR A 659 -26.09 24.56 -20.29
C THR A 659 -27.54 24.45 -19.84
N ASP A 660 -27.83 24.89 -18.61
CA ASP A 660 -29.20 25.01 -18.05
C ASP A 660 -29.98 26.21 -18.62
N GLN A 661 -29.30 27.13 -19.31
CA GLN A 661 -29.92 28.30 -19.95
C GLN A 661 -30.37 28.03 -21.39
N GLN A 662 -29.73 27.09 -22.09
CA GLN A 662 -30.14 26.68 -23.43
C GLN A 662 -31.06 25.47 -23.38
N VAL A 663 -32.30 25.66 -22.91
CA VAL A 663 -33.45 24.86 -23.38
C VAL A 663 -33.85 25.38 -24.75
N THR A 664 -32.90 25.42 -25.69
CA THR A 664 -33.25 25.73 -27.08
C THR A 664 -33.86 24.47 -27.65
N GLU A 665 -35.01 24.60 -28.31
CA GLU A 665 -35.66 23.58 -29.12
C GLU A 665 -34.60 22.86 -29.98
N MET A 666 -34.03 21.77 -29.47
CA MET A 666 -33.17 20.92 -30.26
C MET A 666 -34.10 20.22 -31.24
N THR A 667 -34.15 20.74 -32.46
CA THR A 667 -34.47 19.96 -33.65
C THR A 667 -33.93 18.56 -33.44
N ALA A 668 -34.84 17.60 -33.35
CA ALA A 668 -34.58 16.19 -33.09
C ALA A 668 -33.21 15.77 -33.64
N MET A 669 -32.21 15.66 -32.76
CA MET A 669 -30.99 14.97 -33.13
C MET A 669 -31.44 13.56 -33.51
N THR A 670 -31.41 13.24 -34.80
CA THR A 670 -31.90 11.98 -35.32
C THR A 670 -30.98 10.88 -34.84
N GLY A 671 -31.39 10.13 -33.81
CA GLY A 671 -30.63 9.02 -33.24
C GLY A 671 -31.35 8.38 -32.05
N GLU A 672 -31.28 7.05 -31.94
CA GLU A 672 -32.15 6.24 -31.06
C GLU A 672 -31.78 6.29 -29.55
N ASN A 673 -30.68 6.94 -29.12
CA ASN A 673 -30.32 7.07 -27.69
C ASN A 673 -29.46 8.33 -27.40
N VAL A 674 -30.08 9.44 -26.97
CA VAL A 674 -29.38 10.70 -26.59
C VAL A 674 -29.47 10.93 -25.07
N ILE A 675 -28.32 11.11 -24.41
CA ILE A 675 -28.19 11.44 -22.99
C ILE A 675 -27.73 12.90 -22.88
N ASN A 676 -28.63 13.76 -22.41
CA ASN A 676 -28.32 15.16 -22.12
C ASN A 676 -27.80 15.32 -20.69
N ILE A 677 -26.59 15.86 -20.56
CA ILE A 677 -25.90 16.15 -19.30
C ILE A 677 -25.93 17.66 -19.11
N GLU A 678 -26.91 18.10 -18.34
CA GLU A 678 -27.15 19.52 -18.08
C GLU A 678 -26.29 19.98 -16.89
N LEU A 679 -25.45 20.99 -17.11
CA LEU A 679 -24.56 21.57 -16.10
C LEU A 679 -24.93 23.03 -15.82
N PRO A 680 -25.00 23.45 -14.55
CA PRO A 680 -25.56 24.73 -14.15
C PRO A 680 -24.60 25.88 -14.51
N GLN A 681 -24.89 26.60 -15.59
CA GLN A 681 -24.18 27.82 -15.95
C GLN A 681 -24.85 29.04 -15.31
N SER A 682 -26.18 29.05 -15.20
CA SER A 682 -26.93 30.17 -14.63
C SER A 682 -26.51 30.48 -13.18
N ALA A 683 -26.39 29.46 -12.34
CA ALA A 683 -25.96 29.57 -10.95
C ALA A 683 -24.53 30.13 -10.77
N ILE A 684 -23.69 29.99 -11.80
CA ILE A 684 -22.32 30.52 -11.81
C ILE A 684 -22.31 31.98 -12.27
N GLN A 685 -23.16 32.30 -13.25
CA GLN A 685 -23.25 33.62 -13.85
C GLN A 685 -23.67 34.71 -12.86
N ASP A 686 -24.43 34.35 -11.83
CA ASP A 686 -24.81 35.25 -10.75
C ASP A 686 -23.63 35.64 -9.83
N ILE A 687 -22.53 34.87 -9.89
CA ILE A 687 -21.37 35.02 -9.00
C ILE A 687 -20.15 35.54 -9.75
N LEU A 688 -19.97 35.13 -11.01
CA LEU A 688 -18.79 35.39 -11.82
C LEU A 688 -19.15 36.10 -13.13
N ASP A 689 -18.24 36.96 -13.58
CA ASP A 689 -18.33 37.63 -14.87
C ASP A 689 -18.37 36.63 -16.04
N GLY A 690 -19.03 37.03 -17.14
CA GLY A 690 -19.45 36.10 -18.20
C GLY A 690 -18.33 35.24 -18.81
N THR A 691 -17.12 35.78 -18.94
CA THR A 691 -15.95 35.03 -19.45
C THR A 691 -15.51 33.95 -18.47
N VAL A 692 -15.39 34.28 -17.18
CA VAL A 692 -14.99 33.34 -16.13
C VAL A 692 -16.06 32.28 -15.92
N THR A 693 -17.33 32.67 -15.97
CA THR A 693 -18.48 31.76 -15.95
C THR A 693 -18.38 30.70 -17.06
N LYS A 694 -18.06 31.12 -18.28
CA LYS A 694 -17.90 30.19 -19.42
C LYS A 694 -16.72 29.22 -19.21
N HIS A 695 -15.59 29.69 -18.68
CA HIS A 695 -14.46 28.82 -18.36
C HIS A 695 -14.78 27.84 -17.23
N MET A 696 -15.46 28.30 -16.17
CA MET A 696 -15.82 27.45 -15.04
C MET A 696 -16.82 26.36 -15.44
N TRP A 697 -17.82 26.71 -16.25
CA TRP A 697 -18.73 25.72 -16.85
C TRP A 697 -17.95 24.70 -17.70
N ARG A 698 -17.00 25.16 -18.51
CA ARG A 698 -16.14 24.27 -19.32
C ARG A 698 -15.34 23.30 -18.45
N HIS A 699 -14.78 23.75 -17.32
CA HIS A 699 -14.12 22.85 -16.37
C HIS A 699 -15.06 21.82 -15.74
N MET A 700 -16.33 22.18 -15.50
CA MET A 700 -17.34 21.20 -15.05
C MET A 700 -17.63 20.16 -16.11
N VAL A 701 -17.71 20.56 -17.39
CA VAL A 701 -17.83 19.64 -18.53
C VAL A 701 -16.64 18.70 -18.59
N GLU A 702 -15.41 19.23 -18.50
CA GLU A 702 -14.17 18.44 -18.51
C GLU A 702 -14.19 17.36 -17.42
N GLN A 703 -14.52 17.76 -16.19
CA GLN A 703 -14.55 16.84 -15.05
C GLN A 703 -15.66 15.79 -15.16
N SER A 704 -16.84 16.19 -15.64
CA SER A 704 -17.98 15.29 -15.84
C SER A 704 -17.70 14.29 -16.96
N CYS A 705 -17.19 14.77 -18.10
CA CYS A 705 -16.80 13.96 -19.25
C CYS A 705 -15.76 12.92 -18.86
N LYS A 706 -14.70 13.34 -18.14
CA LYS A 706 -13.69 12.42 -17.62
C LYS A 706 -14.29 11.30 -16.77
N TRP A 707 -15.14 11.63 -15.81
CA TRP A 707 -15.76 10.63 -14.93
C TRP A 707 -16.63 9.64 -15.71
N ILE A 708 -17.44 10.14 -16.64
CA ILE A 708 -18.32 9.30 -17.45
C ILE A 708 -17.50 8.36 -18.34
N LEU A 709 -16.50 8.89 -19.06
CA LEU A 709 -15.64 8.08 -19.92
C LEU A 709 -14.86 7.01 -19.13
N ASN A 710 -14.24 7.39 -18.00
CA ASN A 710 -13.53 6.43 -17.15
C ASN A 710 -14.46 5.34 -16.61
N ALA A 711 -15.71 5.67 -16.26
CA ALA A 711 -16.69 4.70 -15.81
C ALA A 711 -17.08 3.74 -16.95
N ILE A 712 -17.30 4.26 -18.16
CA ILE A 712 -17.66 3.47 -19.34
C ILE A 712 -16.52 2.51 -19.72
N SER A 713 -15.31 3.01 -19.92
CA SER A 713 -14.16 2.21 -20.35
C SER A 713 -13.76 1.17 -19.30
N THR A 714 -13.76 1.55 -18.01
CA THR A 714 -13.44 0.63 -16.91
C THR A 714 -14.52 -0.44 -16.77
N GLY A 715 -15.80 -0.04 -16.78
CA GLY A 715 -16.93 -0.96 -16.73
C GLY A 715 -16.87 -1.98 -17.87
N ALA A 716 -16.66 -1.54 -19.11
CA ALA A 716 -16.52 -2.42 -20.27
C ALA A 716 -15.42 -3.48 -20.09
N HIS A 717 -14.24 -3.09 -19.56
CA HIS A 717 -13.13 -4.03 -19.33
C HIS A 717 -13.33 -4.96 -18.13
N ILE A 718 -14.03 -4.51 -17.09
CA ILE A 718 -14.49 -5.38 -16.00
C ILE A 718 -15.41 -6.47 -16.58
N TYR A 719 -16.31 -6.09 -17.47
CA TYR A 719 -17.26 -6.99 -18.13
C TYR A 719 -16.60 -7.96 -19.12
N LYS A 720 -15.56 -7.53 -19.87
CA LYS A 720 -14.66 -8.43 -20.62
C LYS A 720 -13.84 -9.38 -19.72
N GLY A 721 -13.92 -9.23 -18.40
CA GLY A 721 -13.24 -10.08 -17.42
C GLY A 721 -11.75 -9.84 -17.31
N LYS A 722 -11.27 -8.63 -17.68
CA LYS A 722 -9.85 -8.25 -17.56
C LYS A 722 -9.46 -7.79 -16.15
N VAL A 723 -10.45 -7.67 -15.26
CA VAL A 723 -10.31 -7.31 -13.85
C VAL A 723 -10.75 -8.48 -12.97
N PHE A 724 -9.98 -8.82 -11.94
CA PHE A 724 -10.36 -9.80 -10.91
C PHE A 724 -10.19 -9.16 -9.54
N ARG A 725 -11.25 -9.22 -8.73
CA ARG A 725 -11.42 -8.34 -7.57
C ARG A 725 -11.33 -6.86 -7.98
N ASN A 726 -10.35 -6.14 -7.47
CA ASN A 726 -9.98 -4.79 -7.91
C ASN A 726 -8.63 -4.74 -8.62
N TYR A 727 -8.06 -5.89 -8.99
CA TYR A 727 -6.77 -5.96 -9.64
C TYR A 727 -6.96 -6.11 -11.14
N MET A 728 -6.25 -5.29 -11.89
CA MET A 728 -6.08 -5.42 -13.33
C MET A 728 -5.21 -6.66 -13.60
N VAL A 729 -5.86 -7.83 -13.67
CA VAL A 729 -5.15 -9.10 -13.83
C VAL A 729 -4.60 -9.30 -15.23
N ASP A 730 -5.06 -8.53 -16.21
CA ASP A 730 -4.57 -8.56 -17.59
C ASP A 730 -3.72 -7.32 -17.95
N LEU A 731 -3.00 -6.73 -17.01
CA LEU A 731 -2.16 -5.54 -17.30
C LEU A 731 -1.01 -5.85 -18.28
N ARG A 732 -0.62 -4.87 -19.11
CA ARG A 732 0.58 -4.97 -19.95
C ARG A 732 1.84 -4.63 -19.15
N VAL A 733 2.82 -5.52 -19.17
CA VAL A 733 4.12 -5.32 -18.49
C VAL A 733 5.02 -4.46 -19.38
N SER A 734 4.81 -3.15 -19.38
CA SER A 734 5.48 -2.22 -20.31
C SER A 734 6.56 -1.32 -19.70
N ASN A 735 6.75 -1.38 -18.38
CA ASN A 735 7.82 -0.66 -17.68
C ASN A 735 8.13 -1.33 -16.33
N MET A 736 9.17 -0.83 -15.65
CA MET A 736 9.63 -1.36 -14.36
C MET A 736 8.53 -1.36 -13.29
N LYS A 737 7.74 -0.28 -13.20
CA LYS A 737 6.61 -0.16 -12.26
C LYS A 737 5.59 -1.27 -12.51
N LEU A 738 5.26 -1.55 -13.77
CA LEU A 738 4.28 -2.56 -14.15
C LEU A 738 4.83 -3.99 -14.05
N TYR A 739 6.12 -4.22 -14.27
CA TYR A 739 6.79 -5.49 -14.02
C TYR A 739 6.68 -5.89 -12.54
N HIS A 740 7.02 -4.99 -11.62
CA HIS A 740 6.87 -5.27 -10.19
C HIS A 740 5.41 -5.34 -9.74
N ARG A 741 4.51 -4.57 -10.37
CA ARG A 741 3.07 -4.68 -10.13
C ARG A 741 2.53 -6.05 -10.53
N ALA A 742 2.96 -6.59 -11.67
CA ALA A 742 2.58 -7.94 -12.11
C ALA A 742 3.02 -8.99 -11.09
N ILE A 743 4.25 -8.94 -10.60
CA ILE A 743 4.75 -9.83 -9.55
C ILE A 743 3.91 -9.70 -8.27
N ALA A 744 3.62 -8.47 -7.83
CA ALA A 744 2.81 -8.21 -6.65
C ALA A 744 1.36 -8.74 -6.80
N ILE A 745 0.78 -8.64 -8.01
CA ILE A 745 -0.53 -9.20 -8.32
C ILE A 745 -0.51 -10.73 -8.24
N ILE A 746 0.51 -11.37 -8.82
CA ILE A 746 0.67 -12.84 -8.74
C ILE A 746 0.72 -13.25 -7.26
N MET A 747 1.65 -12.67 -6.49
CA MET A 747 1.79 -12.95 -5.05
C MET A 747 0.52 -12.65 -4.24
N LYS A 748 -0.33 -11.73 -4.68
CA LYS A 748 -1.58 -11.42 -3.99
C LYS A 748 -2.62 -12.53 -4.16
N PHE A 749 -2.61 -13.22 -5.30
CA PHE A 749 -3.58 -14.26 -5.64
C PHE A 749 -3.06 -15.68 -5.45
N THR A 750 -1.76 -15.83 -5.14
CA THR A 750 -1.09 -17.11 -4.98
C THR A 750 -0.31 -17.14 -3.67
N PRO A 751 -0.25 -18.27 -2.95
CA PRO A 751 0.62 -18.42 -1.77
C PRO A 751 2.08 -18.67 -2.21
N THR A 752 2.58 -17.90 -3.19
CA THR A 752 3.93 -18.07 -3.73
C THR A 752 4.80 -16.88 -3.37
N LEU A 753 6.07 -17.16 -3.10
CA LEU A 753 7.06 -16.13 -2.81
C LEU A 753 7.38 -15.31 -4.06
N LYS A 754 7.97 -14.12 -3.86
CA LYS A 754 8.33 -13.22 -4.97
C LYS A 754 9.13 -13.91 -6.08
N ALA A 755 10.09 -14.76 -5.72
CA ALA A 755 10.94 -15.46 -6.68
C ALA A 755 10.13 -16.45 -7.55
N ASP A 756 9.15 -17.15 -6.96
CA ASP A 756 8.30 -18.10 -7.68
C ASP A 756 7.25 -17.38 -8.53
N ALA A 757 6.75 -16.24 -8.04
CA ALA A 757 5.87 -15.34 -8.79
C ALA A 757 6.61 -14.74 -10.00
N GLU A 758 7.85 -14.28 -9.81
CA GLU A 758 8.72 -13.79 -10.89
C GLU A 758 9.09 -14.89 -11.87
N LYS A 759 9.42 -16.09 -11.38
CA LYS A 759 9.63 -17.27 -12.23
C LYS A 759 8.39 -17.58 -13.08
N SER A 760 7.20 -17.54 -12.49
CA SER A 760 5.94 -17.78 -13.22
C SER A 760 5.68 -16.67 -14.25
N LEU A 761 6.01 -15.42 -13.90
CA LEU A 761 5.95 -14.28 -14.81
C LEU A 761 6.92 -14.46 -15.99
N LEU A 762 8.17 -14.83 -15.75
CA LEU A 762 9.16 -15.08 -16.80
C LEU A 762 8.80 -16.28 -17.67
N ARG A 763 8.28 -17.37 -17.07
CA ARG A 763 7.73 -18.50 -17.84
C ARG A 763 6.65 -18.04 -18.81
N SER A 764 5.80 -17.12 -18.37
CA SER A 764 4.77 -16.52 -19.24
C SER A 764 5.33 -15.54 -20.26
N ILE A 765 6.31 -14.69 -19.92
CA ILE A 765 6.92 -13.71 -20.84
C ILE A 765 7.66 -14.40 -21.98
N TYR A 766 8.35 -15.49 -21.69
CA TYR A 766 9.15 -16.22 -22.67
C TYR A 766 8.40 -17.38 -23.32
N ASP A 767 7.16 -17.67 -22.89
CA ASP A 767 6.36 -18.82 -23.31
C ASP A 767 7.11 -20.16 -23.17
N MET A 768 7.70 -20.38 -21.99
CA MET A 768 8.56 -21.54 -21.71
C MET A 768 8.30 -22.15 -20.33
N ASP A 769 8.22 -23.48 -20.27
CA ASP A 769 8.11 -24.19 -18.98
C ASP A 769 9.42 -24.22 -18.19
N LYS A 770 10.55 -24.29 -18.89
CA LYS A 770 11.89 -24.32 -18.29
C LYS A 770 12.70 -23.11 -18.77
N LEU A 771 12.95 -22.18 -17.85
CA LEU A 771 13.77 -21.00 -18.10
C LEU A 771 15.26 -21.35 -18.11
N THR A 772 16.02 -20.70 -18.99
CA THR A 772 17.46 -20.87 -19.10
C THR A 772 18.20 -19.94 -18.12
N PRO A 773 19.45 -20.26 -17.70
CA PRO A 773 20.25 -19.36 -16.87
C PRO A 773 20.45 -17.98 -17.51
N THR A 774 20.51 -17.92 -18.85
CA THR A 774 20.60 -16.66 -19.59
C THR A 774 19.41 -15.74 -19.34
N ILE A 775 18.19 -16.30 -19.27
CA ILE A 775 16.99 -15.52 -18.97
C ILE A 775 17.04 -15.01 -17.53
N TYR A 776 17.40 -15.85 -16.54
CA TYR A 776 17.49 -15.39 -15.14
C TYR A 776 18.54 -14.30 -14.90
N ASN A 777 19.59 -14.25 -15.71
CA ASN A 777 20.68 -13.28 -15.59
C ASN A 777 20.48 -12.03 -16.47
N ALA A 778 19.43 -11.99 -17.29
CA ALA A 778 19.13 -10.82 -18.12
C ALA A 778 18.64 -9.65 -17.27
N GLN A 779 18.73 -8.43 -17.81
CA GLN A 779 18.26 -7.25 -17.10
C GLN A 779 16.73 -7.20 -17.16
N VAL A 780 16.07 -6.63 -16.15
CA VAL A 780 14.60 -6.47 -16.14
C VAL A 780 14.11 -5.69 -17.36
N GLY A 781 14.93 -4.77 -17.88
CA GLY A 781 14.65 -4.07 -19.14
C GLY A 781 14.44 -5.02 -20.33
N ASP A 782 15.22 -6.09 -20.43
CA ASP A 782 15.11 -7.08 -21.51
C ASP A 782 13.81 -7.88 -21.39
N HIS A 783 13.42 -8.23 -20.16
CA HIS A 783 12.14 -8.87 -19.87
C HIS A 783 10.96 -8.00 -20.26
N ILE A 784 11.04 -6.70 -19.97
CA ILE A 784 10.00 -5.73 -20.32
C ILE A 784 9.87 -5.62 -21.85
N ILE A 785 10.99 -5.51 -22.58
CA ILE A 785 10.98 -5.46 -24.06
C ILE A 785 10.33 -6.71 -24.64
N LYS A 786 10.60 -7.89 -24.07
CA LYS A 786 9.92 -9.12 -24.51
C LYS A 786 8.43 -9.09 -24.14
N ALA A 787 8.11 -8.73 -22.91
CA ALA A 787 6.74 -8.74 -22.39
C ALA A 787 5.78 -7.79 -23.11
N THR A 788 6.27 -6.67 -23.68
CA THR A 788 5.43 -5.75 -24.48
C THR A 788 4.93 -6.36 -25.79
N THR A 789 5.60 -7.41 -26.28
CA THR A 789 5.20 -8.13 -27.49
C THR A 789 4.24 -9.29 -27.22
N GLU A 790 4.02 -9.63 -25.95
CA GLU A 790 3.20 -10.76 -25.52
C GLU A 790 1.84 -10.29 -24.99
N SER A 791 0.84 -11.17 -25.10
CA SER A 791 -0.52 -10.93 -24.59
C SER A 791 -0.82 -11.85 -23.40
N ARG A 792 -1.65 -11.38 -22.47
CA ARG A 792 -2.13 -12.19 -21.32
C ARG A 792 -1.00 -12.76 -20.45
N VAL A 793 0.10 -12.02 -20.34
CA VAL A 793 1.28 -12.40 -19.55
C VAL A 793 0.93 -12.63 -18.08
N VAL A 794 0.23 -11.68 -17.45
CA VAL A 794 -0.07 -11.75 -16.02
C VAL A 794 -1.10 -12.85 -15.69
N PRO A 795 -2.20 -13.02 -16.43
CA PRO A 795 -3.15 -14.11 -16.18
C PRO A 795 -2.53 -15.50 -16.31
N VAL A 796 -1.70 -15.73 -17.34
CA VAL A 796 -0.99 -16.99 -17.53
C VAL A 796 -0.05 -17.23 -16.36
N ALA A 797 0.72 -16.22 -15.97
CA ALA A 797 1.62 -16.30 -14.82
C ALA A 797 0.89 -16.63 -13.50
N ILE A 798 -0.31 -16.06 -13.26
CA ILE A 798 -1.14 -16.41 -12.10
C ILE A 798 -1.52 -17.89 -12.13
N ILE A 799 -2.00 -18.41 -13.26
CA ILE A 799 -2.39 -19.82 -13.40
C ILE A 799 -1.19 -20.74 -13.17
N LEU A 800 -0.03 -20.39 -13.73
CA LEU A 800 1.23 -21.12 -13.53
C LEU A 800 1.72 -21.12 -12.09
N ALA A 801 1.43 -20.05 -11.34
CA ALA A 801 1.82 -19.93 -9.94
C ALA A 801 0.87 -20.70 -8.99
N VAL A 802 -0.41 -20.86 -9.36
CA VAL A 802 -1.39 -21.62 -8.54
C VAL A 802 -1.41 -23.12 -8.89
N THR A 803 -1.01 -23.50 -10.11
CA THR A 803 -1.19 -24.86 -10.63
C THR A 803 0.12 -25.44 -11.15
N ASN A 804 0.25 -26.76 -11.17
CA ASN A 804 1.38 -27.46 -11.80
C ASN A 804 1.23 -27.58 -13.33
N LYS A 805 0.52 -26.64 -13.97
CA LYS A 805 0.26 -26.67 -15.42
C LYS A 805 1.47 -26.21 -16.23
N THR A 806 1.52 -26.66 -17.48
CA THR A 806 2.43 -26.10 -18.48
C THR A 806 1.95 -24.74 -18.99
N VAL A 807 2.83 -23.96 -19.62
CA VAL A 807 2.44 -22.67 -20.23
C VAL A 807 1.35 -22.87 -21.27
N GLN A 808 1.44 -23.91 -22.10
CA GLN A 808 0.41 -24.25 -23.08
C GLN A 808 -0.93 -24.62 -22.43
N GLU A 809 -0.93 -25.40 -21.35
CA GLU A 809 -2.16 -25.75 -20.63
C GLU A 809 -2.81 -24.51 -19.98
N ALA A 810 -2.01 -23.56 -19.51
CA ALA A 810 -2.51 -22.29 -18.98
C ALA A 810 -3.17 -21.44 -20.08
N HIS A 811 -2.54 -21.32 -21.25
CA HIS A 811 -3.14 -20.67 -22.42
C HIS A 811 -4.44 -21.35 -22.86
N GLN A 812 -4.46 -22.69 -22.90
CA GLN A 812 -5.64 -23.46 -23.28
C GLN A 812 -6.79 -23.24 -22.28
N LEU A 813 -6.50 -23.19 -20.98
CA LEU A 813 -7.50 -22.92 -19.94
C LEU A 813 -8.13 -21.53 -20.08
N ILE A 814 -7.31 -20.50 -20.34
CA ILE A 814 -7.80 -19.14 -20.61
C ILE A 814 -8.64 -19.12 -21.89
N HIS A 815 -8.21 -19.80 -22.94
CA HIS A 815 -8.94 -19.86 -24.21
C HIS A 815 -10.30 -20.58 -24.07
N GLN A 816 -10.35 -21.68 -23.33
CA GLN A 816 -11.58 -22.46 -23.12
C GLN A 816 -12.63 -21.71 -22.30
N LEU A 817 -12.21 -20.93 -21.31
CA LEU A 817 -13.14 -20.24 -20.40
C LEU A 817 -13.63 -18.88 -20.92
N ALA A 818 -13.08 -18.42 -22.06
CA ALA A 818 -13.35 -17.15 -22.77
C ALA A 818 -13.14 -15.85 -21.95
N ILE A 819 -13.31 -15.89 -20.64
CA ILE A 819 -13.23 -14.78 -19.69
C ILE A 819 -12.08 -15.04 -18.72
N ILE A 820 -11.04 -14.19 -18.78
CA ILE A 820 -9.80 -14.30 -18.00
C ILE A 820 -10.10 -14.43 -16.50
N ARG A 821 -11.02 -13.60 -15.99
CA ARG A 821 -11.49 -13.62 -14.60
C ARG A 821 -11.95 -15.00 -14.14
N ILE A 822 -12.68 -15.75 -14.96
CA ILE A 822 -13.20 -17.08 -14.61
C ILE A 822 -12.05 -18.09 -14.51
N ALA A 823 -11.08 -18.01 -15.42
CA ALA A 823 -9.89 -18.85 -15.41
C ALA A 823 -9.04 -18.64 -14.14
N VAL A 824 -8.78 -17.38 -13.80
CA VAL A 824 -8.06 -17.02 -12.56
C VAL A 824 -8.85 -17.48 -11.32
N SER A 825 -10.16 -17.17 -11.28
CA SER A 825 -11.03 -17.52 -10.16
C SER A 825 -11.05 -19.02 -9.88
N LYS A 826 -11.26 -19.87 -10.90
CA LYS A 826 -11.31 -21.33 -10.74
C LYS A 826 -10.01 -21.91 -10.16
N CYS A 827 -8.86 -21.36 -10.52
CA CYS A 827 -7.59 -21.80 -9.96
C CYS A 827 -7.41 -21.34 -8.50
N CYS A 828 -7.84 -20.12 -8.16
CA CYS A 828 -7.68 -19.55 -6.83
C CYS A 828 -8.66 -20.09 -5.76
N HIS A 829 -9.80 -20.71 -6.14
CA HIS A 829 -10.85 -21.17 -5.19
C HIS A 829 -10.44 -22.32 -4.26
N GLY A 830 -9.31 -23.00 -4.50
CA GLY A 830 -8.79 -24.03 -3.57
C GLY A 830 -8.16 -23.46 -2.29
N ASN A 831 -7.96 -22.14 -2.19
CA ASN A 831 -7.19 -21.46 -1.14
C ASN A 831 -8.04 -20.46 -0.32
N GLU A 832 -9.35 -20.69 -0.18
CA GLU A 832 -10.21 -19.81 0.64
C GLU A 832 -9.89 -19.87 2.15
N ALA A 833 -9.14 -20.87 2.62
CA ALA A 833 -8.70 -20.99 4.02
C ALA A 833 -7.62 -19.97 4.44
N PHE A 834 -7.11 -19.14 3.52
CA PHE A 834 -6.00 -18.21 3.75
C PHE A 834 -6.36 -16.71 3.64
N PHE A 835 -7.63 -16.37 3.42
CA PHE A 835 -8.07 -14.97 3.23
C PHE A 835 -8.90 -14.43 4.40
#